data_AF-A0A3S0CQD0-F1
#
_entry.id   AF-A0A3S0CQD0-F1
#
_cell.length_a   1.000
_cell.length_b   1.000
_cell.length_c   1.000
_cell.angle_alpha   90.00
_cell.angle_beta   90.00
_cell.angle_gamma   90.00
#
_symmetry.space_group_name_H-M   'P 1'
#
loop_
_entity.id
_entity.type
_entity.pdbx_description
1 polymer ?
#
loop_
_entity_poly.entity_id
_entity_poly.type
_entity_poly.pdbx_seq_one_letter_code
_entity_poly.pdbx_strand_id
1 'polypeptide(L)'
;MMTLWRTWPKLALAASLVCSGGIFVSKQASAIGVTSLTSGSYTLALDDLGAGHYGVGVYKGTSKLDEQTNPLSLQIKNAASGEDSYQGSYTSWTSAGGGITATGSLTTSSGSRFDYTDQYSVQDGTGAFLMQRTVMVGAANSADKGFATRYALYPLASTSLSAYNMFAPGNWYKQNSNVVAGALASDYADENFFIKETRLPLPLVMMQTAMTGESLSFIHKNANLTSAQSESTDSWLVDGGFQFGSIGVKKSPRPTLNFIYPSTEGDKNYYGNDQNRMLHLTGLVRRSHPVQAGFSHAYSLVIKLGQDSTFAGGEGSVWKYAYGLYNPAVVSIDANTLYNNDLAYFAAKYKSFANGASGLPWSSLTTETGDTGYHLQSGFVGQQTKVGWELIRDGYKNNSAGNLSKGVAMIDFWANQSMTAAGIPRTDYFAESGNWGSDPLFLRTVSDAAEGVLDAYNTAFNRGDYHDNWLIYVQKFGDFLVAKQAADGSWARSYNPDGSVQNAGKYNTTNPIRFLVKLYLATHDQRYYTAAVNAGNWSLTNVDQNYNYVGGTPDNNNTIDKEAGMMALNAFNALYDVTGDSQWLNAAKNAANYVQSWTFAYNYNVYPSTRWAANGAVYPSWLKVDLGASYSIERVETMFEWGNAYYKYKIETSTDNVNWTTFSDRTGNTARPVSMGYVDSGSATARYVRITVTAAEGGGPWPSIYEFRVYGAGGTNLAQGKTATASSEQDAAHSAAKAVDGVVTSDPKSPWPSAGLVGQSLVATGHSYTDTFMINGPAEFYRLYVATGDAQYLSFAKILANNANAPTDYDGRLGYQFKALLGEGIMGNNFTEYYGLECLTWQLAVQLESIAMLEDLFGYKNIDQIEANLSAGQKQMLNHLNYAPAGTKPVTQIKNGKVYKIVNRNSGKLIDVQGASTANSANIWQYHDIAGAGQQWRAVDQGGGYWKFVNVNSGKVIDVEGSSMANGANISQYTDTGAGATNQQWQVIGVGGGYWKIVNRNSGKAIDVEASGRDDTRNISQYTDAGTPNQQWAFVEVPQGVSALMNNAVYTIVNKNSGKLIDVQGASTANSANIWQYHDIAGTGQQWKAVDQGGGYWKFVNVNSGKVIDVEGSSTANGANISQYTDTGAGATNQMWQVVGVGGGYWKIVNRNSGKLIDVEASSTVDGTNISQYQDMNTANQQWLFNLVQ
;
A
#
# COMPACT_ATOMS: atom_id res chain seq x y z
N MET A 1 -32.34 -31.38 34.25
CA MET A 1 -31.33 -31.98 35.15
C MET A 1 -30.21 -30.98 35.37
N MET A 2 -29.50 -31.08 36.49
CA MET A 2 -28.18 -30.51 36.82
C MET A 2 -27.58 -29.41 35.91
N THR A 3 -27.56 -28.17 36.45
CA THR A 3 -26.35 -27.40 36.87
C THR A 3 -25.12 -27.31 35.94
N LEU A 4 -24.41 -26.18 35.82
CA LEU A 4 -24.24 -25.06 36.77
C LEU A 4 -23.98 -23.71 36.06
N TRP A 5 -24.16 -22.58 36.74
CA TRP A 5 -23.89 -21.22 36.22
C TRP A 5 -23.18 -20.33 37.27
N ARG A 6 -22.18 -19.56 36.80
CA ARG A 6 -21.69 -18.25 37.32
C ARG A 6 -20.94 -18.12 38.68
N THR A 7 -20.19 -17.00 38.68
CA THR A 7 -19.83 -16.05 39.77
C THR A 7 -18.56 -16.23 40.64
N TRP A 8 -17.73 -15.17 40.56
CA TRP A 8 -16.69 -14.66 41.48
C TRP A 8 -17.34 -14.04 42.76
N PRO A 9 -16.65 -13.65 43.88
CA PRO A 9 -15.34 -12.95 43.90
C PRO A 9 -14.38 -13.04 45.14
N LYS A 10 -13.15 -12.53 44.91
CA LYS A 10 -12.19 -11.76 45.75
C LYS A 10 -12.10 -11.87 47.31
N LEU A 11 -10.83 -12.03 47.75
CA LEU A 11 -10.05 -11.30 48.80
C LEU A 11 -9.97 -11.75 50.30
N ALA A 12 -8.74 -11.54 50.83
CA ALA A 12 -8.34 -11.16 52.22
C ALA A 12 -7.81 -12.20 53.25
N LEU A 13 -6.48 -12.38 53.24
CA LEU A 13 -5.48 -12.33 54.35
C LEU A 13 -5.49 -13.24 55.62
N ALA A 14 -4.25 -13.66 55.98
CA ALA A 14 -3.73 -14.04 57.31
C ALA A 14 -4.28 -15.35 57.95
N ALA A 15 -3.53 -16.13 58.75
CA ALA A 15 -2.15 -16.10 59.27
C ALA A 15 -1.70 -17.57 59.61
N SER A 16 -0.55 -17.96 60.17
CA SER A 16 0.76 -17.37 60.54
C SER A 16 1.71 -18.53 61.00
N LEU A 17 3.03 -18.40 60.91
CA LEU A 17 3.98 -19.25 61.67
C LEU A 17 5.27 -18.49 62.06
N VAL A 18 5.87 -18.84 63.20
CA VAL A 18 6.94 -18.11 63.91
C VAL A 18 7.81 -19.12 64.69
N CYS A 19 9.14 -19.02 64.84
CA CYS A 19 10.12 -18.01 64.38
C CYS A 19 11.18 -18.67 63.45
N SER A 20 12.51 -18.71 63.64
CA SER A 20 13.44 -18.24 64.68
C SER A 20 14.88 -18.02 64.15
N GLY A 21 15.65 -17.16 64.84
CA GLY A 21 17.12 -17.08 64.71
C GLY A 21 17.69 -15.94 63.85
N GLY A 22 18.77 -15.31 64.34
CA GLY A 22 19.65 -14.43 63.56
C GLY A 22 19.33 -12.93 63.61
N ILE A 23 20.12 -12.16 64.38
CA ILE A 23 20.25 -10.72 64.15
C ILE A 23 21.12 -10.54 62.90
N PHE A 24 20.55 -9.98 61.83
CA PHE A 24 21.32 -9.49 60.70
C PHE A 24 21.17 -7.98 60.56
N VAL A 25 22.29 -7.33 60.23
CA VAL A 25 22.43 -5.89 60.04
C VAL A 25 21.42 -5.39 59.01
N SER A 26 20.85 -4.21 59.26
CA SER A 26 20.03 -3.49 58.29
C SER A 26 20.81 -3.28 56.99
N LYS A 27 20.48 -4.04 55.94
CA LYS A 27 20.91 -3.70 54.58
C LYS A 27 20.40 -2.30 54.27
N GLN A 28 21.32 -1.34 54.11
CA GLN A 28 21.03 -0.16 53.32
C GLN A 28 20.53 -0.63 51.94
N ALA A 29 19.59 0.12 51.34
CA ALA A 29 19.31 -0.07 49.92
C ALA A 29 20.62 0.18 49.16
N SER A 30 21.17 -0.88 48.55
CA SER A 30 22.38 -0.77 47.74
C SER A 30 22.10 0.17 46.58
N ALA A 31 22.88 1.24 46.46
CA ALA A 31 22.73 2.23 45.40
C ALA A 31 22.83 1.56 44.01
N ILE A 32 22.09 2.10 43.05
CA ILE A 32 22.09 1.61 41.67
C ILE A 32 23.34 2.17 40.98
N GLY A 33 24.39 1.35 40.94
CA GLY A 33 25.72 1.69 40.48
C GLY A 33 26.47 2.69 41.38
N VAL A 34 27.66 3.10 40.93
CA VAL A 34 28.44 4.21 41.51
C VAL A 34 28.01 5.57 40.97
N THR A 35 27.43 5.58 39.76
CA THR A 35 26.75 6.72 39.15
C THR A 35 25.75 6.22 38.12
N SER A 36 24.67 6.97 37.88
CA SER A 36 23.54 6.51 37.06
C SER A 36 22.72 7.65 36.45
N LEU A 37 21.93 7.30 35.44
CA LEU A 37 21.06 8.15 34.63
C LEU A 37 19.68 7.48 34.54
N THR A 38 18.60 8.24 34.68
CA THR A 38 17.22 7.71 34.62
C THR A 38 16.47 8.29 33.43
N SER A 39 15.77 7.43 32.69
CA SER A 39 14.87 7.78 31.59
C SER A 39 13.60 6.94 31.68
N GLY A 40 12.43 7.58 31.73
CA GLY A 40 11.16 6.90 31.95
C GLY A 40 11.16 6.09 33.24
N SER A 41 10.87 4.79 33.15
CA SER A 41 10.93 3.83 34.27
C SER A 41 12.28 3.15 34.45
N TYR A 42 13.29 3.48 33.64
CA TYR A 42 14.55 2.75 33.53
C TYR A 42 15.74 3.59 34.01
N THR A 43 16.77 2.92 34.52
CA THR A 43 18.03 3.54 34.96
C THR A 43 19.21 2.81 34.32
N LEU A 44 20.07 3.54 33.62
CA LEU A 44 21.38 3.08 33.17
C LEU A 44 22.42 3.51 34.21
N ALA A 45 23.31 2.61 34.60
CA ALA A 45 24.29 2.84 35.66
C ALA A 45 25.69 2.32 35.29
N LEU A 46 26.73 2.89 35.91
CA LEU A 46 28.03 2.22 36.01
C LEU A 46 28.07 1.37 37.27
N ASP A 47 28.33 0.07 37.11
CA ASP A 47 28.43 -0.89 38.21
C ASP A 47 29.89 -1.00 38.68
N ASP A 48 30.12 -1.01 40.00
CA ASP A 48 31.44 -1.35 40.57
C ASP A 48 31.68 -2.86 40.47
N LEU A 49 32.78 -3.24 39.83
CA LEU A 49 33.23 -4.63 39.69
C LEU A 49 34.35 -4.98 40.71
N GLY A 50 34.75 -4.01 41.54
CA GLY A 50 35.85 -4.09 42.48
C GLY A 50 37.16 -3.57 41.91
N ALA A 51 38.12 -3.25 42.80
CA ALA A 51 39.49 -2.85 42.47
C ALA A 51 39.64 -1.65 41.50
N GLY A 52 38.62 -0.79 41.39
CA GLY A 52 38.63 0.37 40.49
C GLY A 52 38.18 0.04 39.05
N HIS A 53 37.55 -1.11 38.84
CA HIS A 53 37.00 -1.53 37.56
C HIS A 53 35.48 -1.33 37.52
N TYR A 54 34.96 -0.83 36.39
CA TYR A 54 33.53 -0.52 36.23
C TYR A 54 32.93 -1.14 34.97
N GLY A 55 31.70 -1.67 35.13
CA GLY A 55 30.85 -2.16 34.05
C GLY A 55 29.63 -1.27 33.85
N VAL A 56 28.67 -1.73 33.04
CA VAL A 56 27.38 -1.05 32.80
C VAL A 56 26.25 -1.97 33.26
N GLY A 57 25.24 -1.39 33.92
CA GLY A 57 24.01 -2.08 34.32
C GLY A 57 22.78 -1.30 33.86
N VAL A 58 21.72 -2.02 33.49
CA VAL A 58 20.40 -1.46 33.17
C VAL A 58 19.39 -1.99 34.19
N TYR A 59 18.55 -1.09 34.71
CA TYR A 59 17.66 -1.35 35.83
C TYR A 59 16.24 -0.83 35.57
N LYS A 60 15.24 -1.46 36.19
CA LYS A 60 13.86 -0.96 36.31
C LYS A 60 13.45 -1.05 37.78
N GLY A 61 13.27 0.11 38.42
CA GLY A 61 13.35 0.17 39.88
C GLY A 61 14.70 -0.35 40.37
N THR A 62 14.71 -1.26 41.35
CA THR A 62 15.93 -1.92 41.85
C THR A 62 16.30 -3.22 41.11
N SER A 63 15.46 -3.69 40.18
CA SER A 63 15.70 -4.93 39.43
C SER A 63 16.62 -4.67 38.24
N LYS A 64 17.75 -5.38 38.18
CA LYS A 64 18.65 -5.37 37.01
C LYS A 64 18.02 -6.16 35.86
N LEU A 65 17.97 -5.58 34.67
CA LEU A 65 17.43 -6.18 33.45
C LEU A 65 18.54 -6.64 32.50
N ASP A 66 19.58 -5.81 32.33
CA ASP A 66 20.71 -6.08 31.44
C ASP A 66 22.03 -5.68 32.11
N GLU A 67 23.14 -6.24 31.63
CA GLU A 67 24.48 -5.87 32.11
C GLU A 67 25.57 -5.98 31.06
N GLN A 68 26.73 -5.40 31.36
CA GLN A 68 27.98 -5.53 30.60
C GLN A 68 29.17 -5.33 31.54
N THR A 69 29.91 -6.40 31.86
CA THR A 69 31.08 -6.33 32.75
C THR A 69 32.39 -6.01 32.02
N ASN A 70 32.45 -6.21 30.70
CA ASN A 70 33.60 -5.89 29.86
C ASN A 70 33.21 -4.95 28.70
N PRO A 71 32.83 -3.69 28.99
CA PRO A 71 32.42 -2.72 27.96
C PRO A 71 33.50 -2.41 26.93
N LEU A 72 34.79 -2.51 27.26
CA LEU A 72 35.87 -2.39 26.28
C LEU A 72 36.02 -3.74 25.60
N SER A 73 35.72 -3.82 24.31
CA SER A 73 35.89 -5.05 23.52
C SER A 73 36.45 -4.71 22.14
N LEU A 74 37.47 -5.47 21.73
CA LEU A 74 38.36 -5.19 20.62
C LEU A 74 38.61 -6.49 19.82
N GLN A 75 38.41 -6.44 18.52
CA GLN A 75 38.77 -7.49 17.56
C GLN A 75 39.94 -6.98 16.72
N ILE A 76 40.98 -7.79 16.51
CA ILE A 76 42.22 -7.40 15.82
C ILE A 76 42.51 -8.36 14.67
N LYS A 77 42.74 -7.80 13.49
CA LYS A 77 43.37 -8.48 12.35
C LYS A 77 44.88 -8.51 12.56
N ASN A 78 45.41 -9.58 13.15
CA ASN A 78 46.85 -9.73 13.36
C ASN A 78 47.49 -10.51 12.21
N ALA A 79 48.70 -10.12 11.81
CA ALA A 79 49.40 -10.70 10.66
C ALA A 79 49.93 -12.14 10.87
N ALA A 80 49.99 -12.61 12.11
CA ALA A 80 50.49 -13.94 12.47
C ALA A 80 49.38 -14.90 12.94
N SER A 81 48.47 -14.45 13.81
CA SER A 81 47.34 -15.26 14.32
C SER A 81 46.07 -15.15 13.46
N GLY A 82 46.00 -14.18 12.54
CA GLY A 82 44.80 -13.88 11.75
C GLY A 82 43.78 -13.05 12.52
N GLU A 83 43.22 -13.60 13.60
CA GLU A 83 42.28 -12.91 14.49
C GLU A 83 42.67 -13.06 15.97
N ASP A 84 42.86 -11.93 16.64
CA ASP A 84 42.89 -11.83 18.11
C ASP A 84 41.61 -11.15 18.62
N SER A 85 41.26 -11.38 19.89
CA SER A 85 40.18 -10.67 20.59
C SER A 85 40.56 -10.32 22.02
N TYR A 86 40.26 -9.08 22.43
CA TYR A 86 40.58 -8.54 23.76
C TYR A 86 39.33 -7.93 24.40
N GLN A 87 39.24 -8.02 25.74
CA GLN A 87 38.13 -7.50 26.53
C GLN A 87 38.62 -6.90 27.86
N GLY A 88 37.87 -5.93 28.39
CA GLY A 88 38.11 -5.35 29.71
C GLY A 88 37.05 -4.33 30.13
N SER A 89 37.23 -3.78 31.32
CA SER A 89 36.33 -2.84 32.00
C SER A 89 36.88 -1.42 32.03
N TYR A 90 36.02 -0.43 32.32
CA TYR A 90 36.48 0.93 32.55
C TYR A 90 37.34 0.99 33.81
N THR A 91 38.38 1.82 33.81
CA THR A 91 39.28 2.04 34.96
C THR A 91 39.14 3.44 35.56
N SER A 92 38.35 4.32 34.94
CA SER A 92 37.99 5.63 35.47
C SER A 92 36.63 6.09 34.95
N TRP A 93 35.97 6.97 35.70
CA TRP A 93 34.76 7.65 35.26
C TRP A 93 34.64 9.04 35.90
N THR A 94 33.85 9.90 35.28
CA THR A 94 33.43 11.20 35.82
C THR A 94 31.96 11.44 35.47
N SER A 95 31.23 12.17 36.32
CA SER A 95 29.88 12.63 36.02
C SER A 95 29.83 14.15 36.02
N ALA A 96 29.26 14.72 34.96
CA ALA A 96 29.21 16.16 34.72
C ALA A 96 28.04 16.50 33.79
N GLY A 97 27.39 17.66 33.99
CA GLY A 97 26.34 18.17 33.09
C GLY A 97 25.10 17.29 32.92
N GLY A 98 24.90 16.28 33.78
CA GLY A 98 23.82 15.29 33.62
C GLY A 98 24.18 14.08 32.74
N GLY A 99 25.47 13.90 32.41
CA GLY A 99 26.00 12.71 31.75
C GLY A 99 27.12 12.03 32.56
N ILE A 100 27.54 10.86 32.10
CA ILE A 100 28.66 10.07 32.65
C ILE A 100 29.68 9.87 31.53
N THR A 101 30.96 10.16 31.78
CA THR A 101 32.07 9.77 30.90
C THR A 101 32.85 8.64 31.57
N ALA A 102 33.05 7.52 30.89
CA ALA A 102 33.80 6.36 31.35
C ALA A 102 34.98 6.06 30.42
N THR A 103 36.13 5.70 30.98
CA THR A 103 37.39 5.52 30.22
C THR A 103 38.19 4.31 30.68
N GLY A 104 39.07 3.84 29.80
CA GLY A 104 40.03 2.76 30.06
C GLY A 104 40.83 2.44 28.80
N SER A 105 41.76 1.49 28.88
CA SER A 105 42.61 1.11 27.73
C SER A 105 42.77 -0.39 27.61
N LEU A 106 42.87 -0.90 26.38
CA LEU A 106 43.31 -2.26 26.07
C LEU A 106 44.67 -2.22 25.37
N THR A 107 45.52 -3.22 25.65
CA THR A 107 46.81 -3.40 24.95
C THR A 107 46.87 -4.81 24.37
N THR A 108 47.25 -4.94 23.10
CA THR A 108 47.36 -6.25 22.42
C THR A 108 48.60 -7.02 22.87
N SER A 109 48.65 -8.32 22.57
CA SER A 109 49.85 -9.17 22.70
C SER A 109 51.06 -8.58 21.97
N SER A 110 50.81 -7.88 20.86
CA SER A 110 51.81 -7.18 20.05
C SER A 110 52.18 -5.78 20.59
N GLY A 111 51.50 -5.27 21.63
CA GLY A 111 51.79 -3.99 22.27
C GLY A 111 51.11 -2.76 21.63
N SER A 112 50.14 -2.94 20.74
CA SER A 112 49.28 -1.84 20.27
C SER A 112 48.31 -1.44 21.39
N ARG A 113 48.16 -0.14 21.67
CA ARG A 113 47.29 0.40 22.74
C ARG A 113 46.07 1.09 22.14
N PHE A 114 44.90 0.77 22.67
CA PHE A 114 43.60 1.32 22.29
C PHE A 114 42.96 1.98 23.51
N ASP A 115 42.83 3.30 23.47
CA ASP A 115 42.28 4.11 24.56
C ASP A 115 40.81 4.40 24.27
N TYR A 116 39.92 4.02 25.19
CA TYR A 116 38.46 4.11 25.08
C TYR A 116 37.93 5.30 25.87
N THR A 117 36.92 5.98 25.33
CA THR A 117 36.09 6.97 26.03
C THR A 117 34.65 6.80 25.58
N ASP A 118 33.79 6.40 26.53
CA ASP A 118 32.35 6.25 26.32
C ASP A 118 31.58 7.30 27.13
N GLN A 119 30.73 8.07 26.47
CA GLN A 119 29.91 9.12 27.08
C GLN A 119 28.44 8.72 27.06
N TYR A 120 27.85 8.59 28.25
CA TYR A 120 26.45 8.26 28.47
C TYR A 120 25.65 9.51 28.83
N SER A 121 24.47 9.65 28.24
CA SER A 121 23.51 10.71 28.54
C SER A 121 22.07 10.19 28.40
N VAL A 122 21.12 10.90 29.02
CA VAL A 122 19.69 10.68 28.76
C VAL A 122 19.36 11.27 27.39
N GLN A 123 18.86 10.44 26.47
CA GLN A 123 18.51 10.88 25.11
C GLN A 123 17.17 11.62 25.11
N ASP A 124 16.20 11.13 25.88
CA ASP A 124 14.92 11.77 26.20
C ASP A 124 14.28 11.06 27.41
N GLY A 125 13.03 11.39 27.75
CA GLY A 125 12.31 10.82 28.89
C GLY A 125 11.63 9.45 28.67
N THR A 126 11.79 8.79 27.52
CA THR A 126 10.97 7.62 27.12
C THR A 126 11.61 6.25 27.40
N GLY A 127 12.64 6.16 28.24
CA GLY A 127 13.49 4.97 28.36
C GLY A 127 14.63 4.94 27.34
N ALA A 128 15.09 6.11 26.87
CA ALA A 128 16.14 6.24 25.87
C ALA A 128 17.42 6.84 26.47
N PHE A 129 18.54 6.16 26.24
CA PHE A 129 19.88 6.63 26.59
C PHE A 129 20.75 6.73 25.36
N LEU A 130 21.64 7.72 25.29
CA LEU A 130 22.65 7.86 24.25
C LEU A 130 24.01 7.47 24.82
N MET A 131 24.70 6.55 24.15
CA MET A 131 26.10 6.21 24.37
C MET A 131 26.92 6.69 23.17
N GLN A 132 27.96 7.49 23.41
CA GLN A 132 28.88 7.95 22.37
C GLN A 132 30.27 7.40 22.64
N ARG A 133 30.77 6.51 21.79
CA ARG A 133 32.10 5.91 21.91
C ARG A 133 33.10 6.65 21.03
N THR A 134 34.28 6.91 21.59
CA THR A 134 35.51 7.20 20.85
C THR A 134 36.57 6.18 21.25
N VAL A 135 37.28 5.60 20.29
CA VAL A 135 38.48 4.78 20.55
C VAL A 135 39.64 5.32 19.74
N MET A 136 40.78 5.53 20.39
CA MET A 136 42.01 6.06 19.80
C MET A 136 43.12 5.02 19.84
N VAL A 137 43.85 4.86 18.74
CA VAL A 137 45.06 4.03 18.66
C VAL A 137 46.23 4.81 19.29
N GLY A 138 46.34 4.72 20.61
CA GLY A 138 47.36 5.41 21.41
C GLY A 138 48.78 4.84 21.27
N ALA A 139 48.93 3.63 20.73
CA ALA A 139 50.18 3.06 20.22
C ALA A 139 49.86 1.98 19.18
N ALA A 140 50.72 1.77 18.19
CA ALA A 140 50.51 0.80 17.11
C ALA A 140 51.75 -0.07 16.86
N ASN A 141 51.58 -1.38 16.77
CA ASN A 141 52.59 -2.32 16.27
C ASN A 141 52.18 -2.81 14.88
N SER A 142 53.13 -2.83 13.94
CA SER A 142 52.94 -3.33 12.57
C SER A 142 52.44 -4.78 12.42
N ALA A 143 52.47 -5.60 13.49
CA ALA A 143 51.86 -6.93 13.51
C ALA A 143 50.32 -6.86 13.48
N ASP A 144 49.73 -5.88 14.16
CA ASP A 144 48.30 -5.62 14.14
C ASP A 144 47.99 -4.75 12.91
N LYS A 145 47.12 -5.24 12.01
CA LYS A 145 46.85 -4.58 10.72
C LYS A 145 45.59 -3.74 10.76
N GLY A 146 44.52 -4.26 11.37
CA GLY A 146 43.25 -3.58 11.50
C GLY A 146 42.53 -3.94 12.79
N PHE A 147 41.60 -3.08 13.22
CA PHE A 147 40.79 -3.28 14.41
C PHE A 147 39.31 -2.98 14.16
N ALA A 148 38.46 -3.64 14.95
CA ALA A 148 37.06 -3.28 15.15
C ALA A 148 36.75 -3.30 16.65
N THR A 149 35.75 -2.55 17.09
CA THR A 149 35.33 -2.49 18.49
C THR A 149 33.88 -2.91 18.65
N ARG A 150 33.57 -3.57 19.77
CA ARG A 150 32.23 -4.08 20.08
C ARG A 150 31.66 -3.37 21.31
N TYR A 151 30.40 -2.99 21.23
CA TYR A 151 29.55 -2.69 22.38
C TYR A 151 28.46 -3.75 22.49
N ALA A 152 28.11 -4.15 23.71
CA ALA A 152 27.09 -5.17 23.91
C ALA A 152 26.41 -5.01 25.28
N LEU A 153 25.17 -5.48 25.37
CA LEU A 153 24.46 -5.70 26.62
C LEU A 153 23.96 -7.15 26.66
N TYR A 154 23.90 -7.70 27.87
CA TYR A 154 23.49 -9.07 28.17
C TYR A 154 22.16 -9.06 28.93
N PRO A 155 21.01 -9.28 28.26
CA PRO A 155 19.73 -9.43 28.93
C PRO A 155 19.72 -10.59 29.93
N LEU A 156 19.17 -10.34 31.12
CA LEU A 156 19.14 -11.30 32.24
C LEU A 156 17.87 -12.16 32.27
N ALA A 157 16.87 -11.86 31.43
CA ALA A 157 15.56 -12.49 31.45
C ALA A 157 15.57 -13.99 31.06
N SER A 158 16.51 -14.40 30.20
CA SER A 158 16.64 -15.79 29.71
C SER A 158 18.00 -16.06 29.07
N THR A 159 18.51 -17.28 29.23
CA THR A 159 19.69 -17.80 28.52
C THR A 159 19.36 -18.47 27.18
N SER A 160 18.09 -18.59 26.79
CA SER A 160 17.67 -19.11 25.48
C SER A 160 17.26 -17.99 24.53
N LEU A 161 17.76 -18.01 23.29
CA LEU A 161 17.38 -17.05 22.25
C LEU A 161 15.88 -17.11 21.92
N SER A 162 15.29 -18.30 21.94
CA SER A 162 13.86 -18.52 21.67
C SER A 162 12.90 -17.96 22.72
N ALA A 163 13.39 -17.37 23.81
CA ALA A 163 12.58 -16.63 24.78
C ALA A 163 12.36 -15.15 24.38
N TYR A 164 13.10 -14.66 23.37
CA TYR A 164 13.02 -13.29 22.88
C TYR A 164 12.35 -13.25 21.52
N ASN A 165 11.35 -12.39 21.36
CA ASN A 165 10.87 -11.96 20.06
C ASN A 165 11.86 -10.94 19.50
N MET A 166 12.39 -11.22 18.32
CA MET A 166 13.37 -10.38 17.65
C MET A 166 12.69 -9.43 16.66
N PHE A 167 13.23 -8.22 16.53
CA PHE A 167 12.91 -7.32 15.43
C PHE A 167 14.21 -6.75 14.84
N ALA A 168 14.44 -7.03 13.56
CA ALA A 168 15.41 -6.36 12.71
C ALA A 168 14.68 -5.96 11.41
N PRO A 169 14.59 -4.65 11.07
CA PRO A 169 13.79 -4.16 9.94
C PRO A 169 14.05 -4.95 8.64
N GLY A 170 12.99 -5.43 7.98
CA GLY A 170 13.03 -6.23 6.75
C GLY A 170 13.69 -7.61 6.84
N ASN A 171 14.20 -8.04 8.00
CA ASN A 171 15.12 -9.18 8.11
C ASN A 171 14.77 -10.20 9.21
N TRP A 172 14.21 -9.75 10.35
CA TRP A 172 13.90 -10.64 11.48
C TRP A 172 12.63 -10.18 12.19
N TYR A 173 11.63 -11.06 12.29
CA TYR A 173 10.40 -10.81 13.04
C TYR A 173 10.04 -12.01 13.94
N LYS A 174 9.78 -11.75 15.23
CA LYS A 174 9.53 -12.76 16.27
C LYS A 174 10.59 -13.86 16.32
N GLN A 175 10.35 -15.00 15.68
CA GLN A 175 11.25 -16.17 15.60
C GLN A 175 11.75 -16.48 14.18
N ASN A 176 11.50 -15.59 13.21
CA ASN A 176 11.80 -15.77 11.78
C ASN A 176 11.25 -17.06 11.12
N SER A 177 10.13 -17.57 11.65
CA SER A 177 9.36 -18.63 10.97
C SER A 177 8.83 -18.14 9.62
N ASN A 178 8.91 -18.99 8.59
CA ASN A 178 8.47 -18.72 7.21
C ASN A 178 9.40 -17.76 6.42
N VAL A 179 10.71 -18.00 6.48
CA VAL A 179 11.70 -17.34 5.60
C VAL A 179 12.40 -18.37 4.70
N VAL A 180 13.03 -17.94 3.60
CA VAL A 180 13.80 -18.83 2.73
C VAL A 180 15.04 -19.40 3.46
N ALA A 181 15.47 -20.59 3.05
CA ALA A 181 16.59 -21.29 3.69
C ALA A 181 17.88 -20.46 3.64
N GLY A 182 18.51 -20.25 4.79
CA GLY A 182 19.75 -19.48 4.93
C GLY A 182 19.62 -17.97 4.67
N ALA A 183 18.40 -17.42 4.72
CA ALA A 183 18.18 -15.99 4.93
C ALA A 183 18.89 -15.50 6.23
N LEU A 184 19.07 -14.19 6.37
CA LEU A 184 19.61 -13.61 7.61
C LEU A 184 18.69 -14.02 8.78
N ALA A 185 19.29 -14.64 9.79
CA ALA A 185 18.60 -15.23 10.94
C ALA A 185 17.48 -16.25 10.59
N SER A 186 17.64 -17.06 9.53
CA SER A 186 16.71 -18.17 9.24
C SER A 186 16.88 -19.39 10.15
N ASP A 187 18.08 -19.58 10.72
CA ASP A 187 18.46 -20.82 11.41
C ASP A 187 18.98 -20.54 12.82
N TYR A 188 18.22 -20.98 13.83
CA TYR A 188 18.60 -20.80 15.24
C TYR A 188 19.75 -21.73 15.69
N ALA A 189 20.25 -22.60 14.79
CA ALA A 189 21.53 -23.29 14.96
C ALA A 189 22.74 -22.35 14.82
N ASP A 190 22.65 -21.27 14.04
CA ASP A 190 23.71 -20.26 13.88
C ASP A 190 24.07 -19.59 15.22
N GLU A 191 25.31 -19.13 15.38
CA GLU A 191 25.84 -18.57 16.62
C GLU A 191 25.89 -17.04 16.60
N ASN A 192 26.19 -16.46 15.43
CA ASN A 192 26.42 -15.03 15.23
C ASN A 192 25.38 -14.48 14.23
N PHE A 193 24.34 -13.83 14.74
CA PHE A 193 23.29 -13.15 13.99
C PHE A 193 23.60 -11.66 13.82
N PHE A 194 24.81 -11.33 13.35
CA PHE A 194 25.22 -9.95 13.13
C PHE A 194 24.85 -9.49 11.72
N ILE A 195 24.05 -8.42 11.65
CA ILE A 195 23.55 -7.86 10.40
C ILE A 195 24.28 -6.53 10.17
N LYS A 196 25.03 -6.40 9.06
CA LYS A 196 25.62 -5.12 8.64
C LYS A 196 24.52 -4.08 8.48
N GLU A 197 24.75 -2.86 8.92
CA GLU A 197 23.70 -1.82 8.95
C GLU A 197 23.09 -1.53 7.57
N THR A 198 23.89 -1.65 6.52
CA THR A 198 23.45 -1.48 5.13
C THR A 198 22.52 -2.60 4.65
N ARG A 199 22.29 -3.67 5.42
CA ARG A 199 21.26 -4.70 5.16
C ARG A 199 19.90 -4.32 5.74
N LEU A 200 19.84 -3.29 6.60
CA LEU A 200 18.66 -2.90 7.36
C LEU A 200 18.09 -1.58 6.80
N PRO A 201 16.78 -1.49 6.55
CA PRO A 201 16.07 -0.24 6.23
C PRO A 201 16.27 0.91 7.24
N LEU A 202 16.45 0.58 8.53
CA LEU A 202 17.05 1.46 9.52
C LEU A 202 18.06 0.69 10.37
N PRO A 203 19.21 1.28 10.78
CA PRO A 203 20.19 0.63 11.66
C PRO A 203 19.66 0.43 13.09
N LEU A 204 18.86 -0.62 13.27
CA LEU A 204 18.11 -0.97 14.47
C LEU A 204 18.00 -2.49 14.63
N VAL A 205 18.22 -3.00 15.84
CA VAL A 205 17.71 -4.31 16.28
C VAL A 205 17.12 -4.21 17.68
N MET A 206 15.98 -4.86 17.91
CA MET A 206 15.32 -5.01 19.22
C MET A 206 15.25 -6.50 19.63
N MET A 207 15.49 -6.75 20.92
CA MET A 207 15.16 -7.98 21.64
C MET A 207 14.00 -7.68 22.61
N GLN A 208 12.84 -8.33 22.46
CA GLN A 208 11.72 -8.23 23.40
C GLN A 208 11.51 -9.57 24.11
N THR A 209 11.51 -9.62 25.45
CA THR A 209 11.16 -10.88 26.16
C THR A 209 9.66 -11.15 26.08
N ALA A 210 9.30 -12.34 25.59
CA ALA A 210 7.90 -12.75 25.43
C ALA A 210 7.16 -12.96 26.78
N MET A 211 7.88 -13.00 27.91
CA MET A 211 7.30 -13.22 29.24
C MET A 211 6.77 -11.93 29.89
N THR A 212 7.45 -10.80 29.68
CA THR A 212 7.15 -9.53 30.39
C THR A 212 6.92 -8.35 29.45
N GLY A 213 7.16 -8.50 28.15
CA GLY A 213 7.04 -7.42 27.16
C GLY A 213 8.17 -6.39 27.20
N GLU A 214 9.10 -6.49 28.16
CA GLU A 214 10.29 -5.64 28.24
C GLU A 214 11.15 -5.80 26.98
N SER A 215 11.66 -4.70 26.45
CA SER A 215 12.51 -4.68 25.26
C SER A 215 13.80 -3.89 25.48
N LEU A 216 14.87 -4.40 24.87
CA LEU A 216 16.16 -3.75 24.70
C LEU A 216 16.42 -3.58 23.21
N SER A 217 16.76 -2.35 22.79
CA SER A 217 17.03 -2.03 21.39
C SER A 217 18.29 -1.18 21.24
N PHE A 218 19.06 -1.46 20.19
CA PHE A 218 20.21 -0.69 19.77
C PHE A 218 19.90 0.00 18.44
N ILE A 219 20.07 1.32 18.39
CA ILE A 219 19.90 2.14 17.19
C ILE A 219 21.18 2.96 16.99
N HIS A 220 21.86 2.82 15.85
CA HIS A 220 22.96 3.72 15.52
C HIS A 220 22.37 5.07 15.10
N LYS A 221 22.70 6.13 15.84
CA LYS A 221 22.15 7.47 15.67
C LYS A 221 23.06 8.31 14.78
N ASN A 222 22.47 9.04 13.83
CA ASN A 222 23.17 9.91 12.88
C ASN A 222 24.21 9.16 12.01
N ALA A 223 23.94 7.90 11.65
CA ALA A 223 24.90 7.10 10.90
C ALA A 223 25.02 7.57 9.45
N ASN A 224 26.20 8.08 9.06
CA ASN A 224 26.54 8.44 7.69
C ASN A 224 27.12 7.22 6.97
N LEU A 225 26.28 6.23 6.66
CA LEU A 225 26.73 4.93 6.15
C LEU A 225 27.39 5.07 4.77
N THR A 226 28.72 4.89 4.70
CA THR A 226 29.50 4.99 3.46
C THR A 226 30.69 4.02 3.44
N SER A 227 31.13 3.62 2.24
CA SER A 227 32.40 2.92 1.99
C SER A 227 33.20 3.63 0.90
N ALA A 228 34.51 3.84 1.10
CA ALA A 228 35.43 4.27 0.04
C ALA A 228 36.03 3.08 -0.75
N GLN A 229 35.75 1.84 -0.33
CA GLN A 229 36.26 0.61 -0.93
C GLN A 229 35.14 -0.19 -1.61
N SER A 230 35.48 -0.93 -2.68
CA SER A 230 34.58 -1.97 -3.19
C SER A 230 34.40 -3.05 -2.13
N GLU A 231 33.14 -3.33 -1.78
CA GLU A 231 32.80 -4.34 -0.78
C GLU A 231 32.43 -5.70 -1.38
N SER A 232 32.60 -5.89 -2.70
CA SER A 232 32.21 -7.09 -3.45
C SER A 232 32.99 -8.38 -3.12
N THR A 233 33.61 -8.47 -1.94
CA THR A 233 34.33 -9.64 -1.43
C THR A 233 34.11 -9.86 0.07
N ASP A 234 34.03 -11.14 0.41
CA ASP A 234 34.11 -11.74 1.74
C ASP A 234 35.45 -11.48 2.48
N SER A 235 36.51 -11.13 1.73
CA SER A 235 37.85 -10.83 2.26
C SER A 235 37.80 -9.83 3.42
N TRP A 236 38.63 -10.04 4.45
CA TRP A 236 38.73 -9.11 5.58
C TRP A 236 39.42 -7.81 5.16
N LEU A 237 38.66 -6.81 4.76
CA LEU A 237 39.16 -5.50 4.35
C LEU A 237 39.58 -4.65 5.55
N VAL A 238 40.59 -3.80 5.34
CA VAL A 238 41.05 -2.80 6.30
C VAL A 238 41.13 -1.45 5.58
N ASP A 239 40.33 -0.47 6.02
CA ASP A 239 40.28 0.87 5.43
C ASP A 239 39.83 1.90 6.48
N GLY A 240 40.24 3.17 6.32
CA GLY A 240 39.92 4.26 7.25
C GLY A 240 38.56 4.93 7.03
N GLY A 241 37.89 4.66 5.91
CA GLY A 241 36.66 5.31 5.46
C GLY A 241 35.37 4.48 5.62
N PHE A 242 35.42 3.34 6.33
CA PHE A 242 34.22 2.56 6.64
C PHE A 242 33.37 3.26 7.72
N GLN A 243 32.22 3.82 7.34
CA GLN A 243 31.33 4.58 8.25
C GLN A 243 30.02 3.84 8.60
N PHE A 244 30.03 2.51 8.49
CA PHE A 244 28.90 1.63 8.83
C PHE A 244 29.30 0.59 9.88
N GLY A 245 28.29 0.12 10.61
CA GLY A 245 28.33 -0.90 11.66
C GLY A 245 27.92 -2.31 11.23
N SER A 246 27.88 -3.22 12.20
CA SER A 246 26.89 -4.30 12.25
C SER A 246 26.18 -4.36 13.61
N ILE A 247 24.86 -4.57 13.59
CA ILE A 247 24.00 -4.73 14.78
C ILE A 247 23.46 -6.16 14.78
N GLY A 248 23.35 -6.79 15.95
CA GLY A 248 22.65 -8.08 16.04
C GLY A 248 22.95 -8.90 17.29
N VAL A 249 22.66 -10.19 17.22
CA VAL A 249 22.71 -11.09 18.39
C VAL A 249 23.82 -12.11 18.30
N LYS A 250 24.50 -12.35 19.42
CA LYS A 250 25.31 -13.56 19.63
C LYS A 250 24.65 -14.46 20.66
N LYS A 251 24.58 -15.76 20.38
CA LYS A 251 23.76 -16.73 21.12
C LYS A 251 24.43 -17.30 22.37
N SER A 252 25.74 -17.58 22.34
CA SER A 252 26.49 -18.28 23.39
C SER A 252 27.48 -17.36 24.12
N PRO A 253 27.66 -17.51 25.46
CA PRO A 253 27.03 -18.48 26.36
C PRO A 253 25.61 -18.12 26.81
N ARG A 254 25.14 -16.92 26.50
CA ARG A 254 23.73 -16.47 26.58
C ARG A 254 23.49 -15.40 25.51
N PRO A 255 22.24 -15.17 25.07
CA PRO A 255 21.90 -14.11 24.14
C PRO A 255 22.44 -12.75 24.57
N THR A 256 22.93 -12.00 23.60
CA THR A 256 23.45 -10.63 23.77
C THR A 256 22.98 -9.76 22.63
N LEU A 257 22.63 -8.50 22.91
CA LEU A 257 22.49 -7.51 21.84
C LEU A 257 23.84 -6.82 21.63
N ASN A 258 24.24 -6.66 20.38
CA ASN A 258 25.59 -6.24 20.00
C ASN A 258 25.56 -5.14 18.95
N PHE A 259 26.56 -4.28 19.03
CA PHE A 259 27.01 -3.42 17.96
C PHE A 259 28.50 -3.62 17.74
N ILE A 260 28.94 -3.75 16.49
CA ILE A 260 30.34 -3.90 16.09
C ILE A 260 30.65 -2.80 15.07
N TYR A 261 31.81 -2.14 15.21
CA TYR A 261 32.23 -1.04 14.34
C TYR A 261 33.71 -1.17 13.94
N PRO A 262 34.09 -1.19 12.64
CA PRO A 262 33.23 -1.09 11.45
C PRO A 262 32.25 -2.25 11.27
N SER A 263 32.65 -3.48 10.93
CA SER A 263 31.64 -4.52 10.74
C SER A 263 32.17 -5.93 10.89
N THR A 264 31.31 -6.80 11.42
CA THR A 264 31.37 -8.24 11.22
C THR A 264 29.96 -8.71 10.88
N GLU A 265 29.74 -9.20 9.66
CA GLU A 265 28.51 -9.93 9.31
C GLU A 265 28.58 -11.35 9.86
N GLY A 266 27.40 -11.89 10.16
CA GLY A 266 27.19 -13.16 10.85
C GLY A 266 27.48 -14.42 10.04
N ASP A 267 27.02 -15.55 10.58
CA ASP A 267 27.24 -16.88 9.99
C ASP A 267 26.49 -17.08 8.66
N LYS A 268 25.47 -16.24 8.39
CA LYS A 268 24.90 -15.95 7.06
C LYS A 268 25.27 -14.52 6.67
N ASN A 269 25.65 -14.32 5.42
CA ASN A 269 25.96 -13.01 4.82
C ASN A 269 25.63 -13.02 3.31
N TYR A 270 25.70 -11.86 2.66
CA TYR A 270 25.33 -11.66 1.24
C TYR A 270 26.52 -11.44 0.29
N TYR A 271 27.71 -11.93 0.66
CA TYR A 271 28.87 -11.96 -0.23
C TYR A 271 28.98 -13.35 -0.88
N GLY A 272 29.14 -13.38 -2.21
CA GLY A 272 29.10 -14.60 -3.02
C GLY A 272 28.40 -14.32 -4.34
N ASN A 273 28.98 -14.77 -5.46
CA ASN A 273 28.45 -14.51 -6.79
C ASN A 273 27.67 -15.72 -7.30
N ASP A 274 26.36 -15.70 -7.09
CA ASP A 274 25.39 -16.68 -7.57
C ASP A 274 24.33 -15.98 -8.43
N GLN A 275 24.16 -16.44 -9.67
CA GLN A 275 23.10 -15.97 -10.58
C GLN A 275 21.80 -16.79 -10.44
N ASN A 276 21.74 -17.77 -9.53
CA ASN A 276 20.63 -18.69 -9.31
C ASN A 276 19.72 -18.28 -8.13
N ARG A 277 19.87 -17.05 -7.62
CA ARG A 277 19.04 -16.44 -6.55
C ARG A 277 19.20 -17.11 -5.18
N MET A 278 20.29 -17.85 -4.96
CA MET A 278 20.57 -18.57 -3.72
C MET A 278 21.77 -17.96 -3.00
N LEU A 279 21.59 -17.68 -1.70
CA LEU A 279 22.66 -17.21 -0.83
C LEU A 279 23.71 -18.32 -0.55
N HIS A 280 24.72 -17.96 0.25
CA HIS A 280 25.54 -18.78 1.17
C HIS A 280 27.06 -18.72 0.90
N LEU A 281 27.74 -17.82 1.62
CA LEU A 281 29.03 -18.15 2.21
C LEU A 281 28.83 -18.38 3.72
N THR A 282 29.29 -19.52 4.22
CA THR A 282 29.23 -19.86 5.65
C THR A 282 30.50 -19.35 6.35
N GLY A 283 30.45 -18.12 6.86
CA GLY A 283 31.57 -17.53 7.59
C GLY A 283 31.40 -16.04 7.87
N LEU A 284 32.03 -15.58 8.95
CA LEU A 284 32.01 -14.17 9.35
C LEU A 284 32.76 -13.29 8.32
N VAL A 285 32.12 -12.28 7.76
CA VAL A 285 32.77 -11.31 6.85
C VAL A 285 33.06 -10.02 7.61
N ARG A 286 34.34 -9.60 7.62
CA ARG A 286 34.86 -8.56 8.51
C ARG A 286 35.31 -7.31 7.75
N ARG A 287 35.16 -6.15 8.40
CA ARG A 287 35.62 -4.82 7.98
C ARG A 287 36.25 -4.13 9.19
N SER A 288 37.45 -3.58 9.03
CA SER A 288 38.22 -3.00 10.15
C SER A 288 38.86 -1.67 9.77
N HIS A 289 39.08 -0.82 10.78
CA HIS A 289 39.90 0.39 10.66
C HIS A 289 41.40 0.05 10.77
N PRO A 290 42.33 0.86 10.22
CA PRO A 290 43.77 0.60 10.32
C PRO A 290 44.31 0.80 11.74
N VAL A 291 45.19 -0.09 12.20
CA VAL A 291 45.94 0.12 13.46
C VAL A 291 47.12 1.06 13.20
N GLN A 292 46.82 2.35 13.17
CA GLN A 292 47.78 3.43 12.94
C GLN A 292 47.77 4.39 14.14
N ALA A 293 48.93 4.70 14.71
CA ALA A 293 49.01 5.59 15.87
C ALA A 293 48.38 6.97 15.58
N GLY A 294 47.50 7.43 16.49
CA GLY A 294 46.71 8.65 16.31
C GLY A 294 45.45 8.49 15.45
N PHE A 295 45.23 7.35 14.79
CA PHE A 295 43.93 7.04 14.20
C PHE A 295 42.88 6.90 15.32
N SER A 296 41.67 7.38 15.06
CA SER A 296 40.54 7.21 15.98
C SER A 296 39.26 7.00 15.20
N HIS A 297 38.38 6.16 15.74
CA HIS A 297 37.01 6.01 15.26
C HIS A 297 36.01 6.25 16.39
N ALA A 298 34.85 6.78 16.03
CA ALA A 298 33.78 7.10 16.95
C ALA A 298 32.42 6.76 16.36
N TYR A 299 31.44 6.53 17.23
CA TYR A 299 30.04 6.25 16.87
C TYR A 299 29.09 6.65 18.00
N SER A 300 27.79 6.72 17.70
CA SER A 300 26.75 7.12 18.66
C SER A 300 25.58 6.13 18.63
N LEU A 301 25.38 5.40 19.72
CA LEU A 301 24.38 4.35 19.85
C LEU A 301 23.30 4.78 20.84
N VAL A 302 22.04 4.80 20.40
CA VAL A 302 20.90 4.90 21.31
C VAL A 302 20.53 3.53 21.82
N ILE A 303 20.51 3.41 23.15
CA ILE A 303 20.02 2.26 23.90
C ILE A 303 18.58 2.60 24.28
N LYS A 304 17.61 2.03 23.55
CA LYS A 304 16.17 2.26 23.77
C LYS A 304 15.56 1.07 24.49
N LEU A 305 14.96 1.35 25.63
CA LEU A 305 14.21 0.42 26.45
C LEU A 305 12.71 0.68 26.31
N GLY A 306 11.89 -0.33 26.55
CA GLY A 306 10.43 -0.22 26.51
C GLY A 306 9.75 -1.41 27.16
N GLN A 307 8.43 -1.33 27.33
CA GLN A 307 7.60 -2.46 27.74
C GLN A 307 6.25 -2.40 27.02
N ASP A 308 6.03 -3.36 26.12
CA ASP A 308 4.82 -3.46 25.31
C ASP A 308 4.19 -4.83 25.49
N SER A 309 2.86 -4.88 25.66
CA SER A 309 2.11 -6.12 25.89
C SER A 309 1.96 -7.00 24.63
N THR A 310 2.42 -6.52 23.47
CA THR A 310 2.40 -7.23 22.20
C THR A 310 3.69 -6.97 21.43
N PHE A 311 4.01 -7.84 20.46
CA PHE A 311 5.15 -7.63 19.57
C PHE A 311 4.95 -6.43 18.65
N ALA A 312 3.79 -6.30 17.98
CA ALA A 312 3.48 -5.19 17.07
C ALA A 312 3.44 -3.81 17.77
N GLY A 313 3.09 -3.77 19.07
CA GLY A 313 3.24 -2.58 19.90
C GLY A 313 4.71 -2.17 20.05
N GLY A 314 5.57 -3.11 20.47
CA GLY A 314 6.99 -2.87 20.67
C GLY A 314 7.77 -2.58 19.39
N GLU A 315 7.53 -3.36 18.33
CA GLU A 315 8.08 -3.18 16.98
C GLU A 315 7.70 -1.82 16.40
N GLY A 316 6.41 -1.46 16.42
CA GLY A 316 5.96 -0.14 16.02
C GLY A 316 6.59 0.96 16.88
N SER A 317 6.56 0.83 18.21
CA SER A 317 7.14 1.80 19.16
C SER A 317 8.62 2.10 18.86
N VAL A 318 9.44 1.07 18.65
CA VAL A 318 10.87 1.25 18.36
C VAL A 318 11.15 1.68 16.93
N TRP A 319 10.38 1.20 15.93
CA TRP A 319 10.51 1.67 14.55
C TRP A 319 10.17 3.16 14.44
N LYS A 320 9.02 3.59 15.00
CA LYS A 320 8.59 5.00 14.99
C LYS A 320 9.62 5.90 15.66
N TYR A 321 10.17 5.46 16.78
CA TYR A 321 11.25 6.14 17.48
C TYR A 321 12.54 6.25 16.64
N ALA A 322 12.99 5.17 16.00
CA ALA A 322 14.19 5.19 15.15
C ALA A 322 14.01 6.04 13.89
N TYR A 323 12.85 5.94 13.23
CA TYR A 323 12.49 6.76 12.07
C TYR A 323 12.47 8.25 12.43
N GLY A 324 11.95 8.62 13.60
CA GLY A 324 12.00 9.99 14.12
C GLY A 324 13.41 10.51 14.43
N LEU A 325 14.38 9.65 14.77
CA LEU A 325 15.78 10.03 14.94
C LEU A 325 16.49 10.29 13.61
N TYR A 326 16.13 9.56 12.54
CA TYR A 326 16.69 9.75 11.20
C TYR A 326 16.02 10.89 10.44
N ASN A 327 14.72 11.10 10.64
CA ASN A 327 13.92 12.17 10.04
C ASN A 327 14.20 12.33 8.52
N PRO A 328 13.94 11.29 7.70
CA PRO A 328 14.29 11.28 6.29
C PRO A 328 13.65 12.47 5.54
N ALA A 329 14.46 13.16 4.73
CA ALA A 329 14.02 14.31 3.96
C ALA A 329 13.15 13.87 2.76
N VAL A 330 12.01 14.53 2.57
CA VAL A 330 11.16 14.32 1.39
C VAL A 330 11.80 15.02 0.18
N VAL A 331 11.94 14.29 -0.93
CA VAL A 331 12.50 14.80 -2.20
C VAL A 331 11.38 14.88 -3.22
N SER A 332 10.73 16.05 -3.28
CA SER A 332 9.51 16.27 -4.07
C SER A 332 9.67 15.96 -5.56
N ILE A 333 8.68 15.26 -6.12
CA ILE A 333 8.52 15.07 -7.58
C ILE A 333 7.25 15.78 -8.08
N ASP A 334 7.15 16.04 -9.39
CA ASP A 334 5.86 16.38 -10.00
C ASP A 334 5.07 15.10 -10.35
N ALA A 335 4.13 14.76 -9.47
CA ALA A 335 3.19 13.67 -9.67
C ALA A 335 2.34 13.80 -10.95
N ASN A 336 2.18 14.99 -11.53
CA ASN A 336 1.45 15.16 -12.80
C ASN A 336 2.32 14.78 -14.01
N THR A 337 3.57 15.26 -14.07
CA THR A 337 4.53 14.86 -15.08
C THR A 337 4.76 13.35 -15.06
N LEU A 338 4.91 12.75 -13.88
CA LEU A 338 4.98 11.29 -13.71
C LEU A 338 3.73 10.59 -14.27
N TYR A 339 2.55 10.94 -13.75
CA TYR A 339 1.27 10.36 -14.16
C TYR A 339 1.03 10.44 -15.68
N ASN A 340 1.45 11.53 -16.32
CA ASN A 340 1.32 11.72 -17.76
C ASN A 340 2.36 10.90 -18.56
N ASN A 341 3.57 10.66 -18.04
CA ASN A 341 4.59 9.83 -18.70
C ASN A 341 4.14 8.36 -18.75
N ASP A 342 3.62 7.84 -17.65
CA ASP A 342 3.20 6.43 -17.53
C ASP A 342 2.01 6.14 -18.46
N LEU A 343 1.02 7.04 -18.50
CA LEU A 343 -0.06 7.00 -19.49
C LEU A 343 0.43 7.10 -20.93
N ALA A 344 1.45 7.91 -21.21
CA ALA A 344 2.05 8.00 -22.55
C ALA A 344 2.77 6.69 -22.93
N TYR A 345 3.45 6.03 -21.99
CA TYR A 345 4.03 4.70 -22.18
C TYR A 345 2.93 3.65 -22.46
N PHE A 346 1.88 3.58 -21.64
CA PHE A 346 0.73 2.68 -21.89
C PHE A 346 0.10 2.93 -23.26
N ALA A 347 -0.12 4.19 -23.62
CA ALA A 347 -0.69 4.56 -24.92
C ALA A 347 0.24 4.21 -26.10
N ALA A 348 1.56 4.23 -25.91
CA ALA A 348 2.55 3.91 -26.95
C ALA A 348 2.83 2.40 -27.09
N LYS A 349 2.73 1.62 -26.01
CA LYS A 349 3.02 0.18 -25.97
C LYS A 349 1.78 -0.71 -26.15
N TYR A 350 0.59 -0.12 -26.22
CA TYR A 350 -0.66 -0.82 -26.56
C TYR A 350 -0.58 -1.51 -27.92
N LYS A 351 -0.95 -2.80 -27.96
CA LYS A 351 -1.07 -3.61 -29.18
C LYS A 351 -2.36 -4.43 -29.14
N SER A 352 -3.09 -4.42 -30.25
CA SER A 352 -4.26 -5.27 -30.51
C SER A 352 -3.89 -6.40 -31.47
N PHE A 353 -4.48 -7.59 -31.28
CA PHE A 353 -4.16 -8.81 -32.00
C PHE A 353 -5.36 -9.33 -32.81
N ALA A 354 -5.08 -10.09 -33.88
CA ALA A 354 -6.11 -10.60 -34.79
C ALA A 354 -7.08 -11.63 -34.15
N ASN A 355 -6.74 -12.15 -32.97
CA ASN A 355 -7.60 -13.02 -32.13
C ASN A 355 -8.46 -12.23 -31.12
N GLY A 356 -8.43 -10.89 -31.16
CA GLY A 356 -9.18 -10.02 -30.24
C GLY A 356 -8.45 -9.68 -28.94
N ALA A 357 -7.28 -10.27 -28.66
CA ALA A 357 -6.47 -9.87 -27.51
C ALA A 357 -5.96 -8.44 -27.66
N SER A 358 -5.86 -7.73 -26.53
CA SER A 358 -5.36 -6.35 -26.46
C SER A 358 -4.59 -6.15 -25.17
N GLY A 359 -3.43 -5.49 -25.23
CA GLY A 359 -2.59 -5.26 -24.04
C GLY A 359 -1.23 -4.65 -24.31
N LEU A 360 -0.42 -4.59 -23.26
CA LEU A 360 1.00 -4.19 -23.26
C LEU A 360 1.92 -5.43 -23.31
N PRO A 361 3.20 -5.30 -23.69
CA PRO A 361 4.18 -6.37 -23.47
C PRO A 361 4.33 -6.67 -21.97
N TRP A 362 4.95 -7.81 -21.64
CA TRP A 362 5.24 -8.19 -20.25
C TRP A 362 6.20 -7.18 -19.60
N SER A 363 7.28 -6.85 -20.32
CA SER A 363 8.25 -5.80 -19.97
C SER A 363 8.80 -5.10 -21.21
N SER A 364 9.39 -3.91 -21.01
CA SER A 364 10.26 -3.26 -21.99
C SER A 364 11.70 -3.27 -21.49
N LEU A 365 12.67 -3.61 -22.35
CA LEU A 365 14.05 -3.20 -22.12
C LEU A 365 14.13 -1.67 -22.14
N THR A 366 14.90 -1.10 -21.21
CA THR A 366 14.98 0.35 -21.05
C THR A 366 16.01 0.96 -22.01
N THR A 367 17.14 0.30 -22.25
CA THR A 367 18.29 0.81 -23.03
C THR A 367 18.36 0.34 -24.48
N GLU A 368 17.66 -0.75 -24.84
CA GLU A 368 17.69 -1.35 -26.18
C GLU A 368 16.27 -1.48 -26.74
N THR A 369 16.15 -1.55 -28.07
CA THR A 369 14.86 -1.77 -28.74
C THR A 369 14.43 -3.23 -28.62
N GLY A 370 13.86 -3.61 -27.48
CA GLY A 370 13.30 -4.94 -27.23
C GLY A 370 12.17 -4.92 -26.21
N ASP A 371 10.93 -5.06 -26.67
CA ASP A 371 9.84 -5.51 -25.82
C ASP A 371 10.03 -7.02 -25.57
N THR A 372 9.83 -7.50 -24.33
CA THR A 372 9.60 -8.94 -24.17
C THR A 372 8.22 -9.30 -24.74
N GLY A 373 8.08 -10.54 -25.21
CA GLY A 373 6.90 -10.97 -25.97
C GLY A 373 5.57 -10.72 -25.24
N TYR A 374 4.48 -10.62 -25.99
CA TYR A 374 3.14 -10.27 -25.47
C TYR A 374 2.48 -11.47 -24.74
N HIS A 375 3.11 -11.87 -23.64
CA HIS A 375 2.53 -12.66 -22.55
C HIS A 375 1.73 -11.71 -21.66
N LEU A 376 0.42 -11.66 -21.88
CA LEU A 376 -0.48 -10.79 -21.15
C LEU A 376 -0.90 -11.48 -19.85
N GLN A 377 -0.56 -10.90 -18.69
CA GLN A 377 -1.07 -11.33 -17.39
C GLN A 377 -2.00 -10.25 -16.81
N SER A 378 -3.23 -10.64 -16.43
CA SER A 378 -4.29 -9.70 -16.07
C SER A 378 -4.05 -8.93 -14.76
N GLY A 379 -3.38 -9.55 -13.79
CA GLY A 379 -3.04 -8.97 -12.48
C GLY A 379 -1.55 -9.12 -12.13
N PHE A 380 -1.23 -9.15 -10.83
CA PHE A 380 0.11 -9.36 -10.24
C PHE A 380 1.28 -8.61 -10.93
N VAL A 381 2.01 -9.21 -11.87
CA VAL A 381 3.17 -8.59 -12.55
C VAL A 381 2.81 -7.97 -13.90
N GLY A 382 1.79 -8.50 -14.59
CA GLY A 382 1.32 -7.93 -15.85
C GLY A 382 0.34 -6.76 -15.68
N GLN A 383 -0.47 -6.74 -14.62
CA GLN A 383 -1.43 -5.68 -14.24
C GLN A 383 -2.34 -5.17 -15.39
N GLN A 384 -2.58 -5.97 -16.43
CA GLN A 384 -3.20 -5.50 -17.67
C GLN A 384 -4.62 -4.92 -17.47
N THR A 385 -5.38 -5.37 -16.46
CA THR A 385 -6.71 -4.77 -16.19
C THR A 385 -6.61 -3.42 -15.47
N LYS A 386 -5.62 -3.20 -14.59
CA LYS A 386 -5.37 -1.87 -14.00
C LYS A 386 -4.88 -0.87 -15.04
N VAL A 387 -4.02 -1.30 -15.97
CA VAL A 387 -3.63 -0.51 -17.15
C VAL A 387 -4.86 -0.12 -17.99
N GLY A 388 -5.77 -1.08 -18.23
CA GLY A 388 -7.03 -0.82 -18.94
C GLY A 388 -7.91 0.22 -18.23
N TRP A 389 -8.05 0.12 -16.91
CA TRP A 389 -8.73 1.11 -16.08
C TRP A 389 -8.09 2.50 -16.15
N GLU A 390 -6.76 2.61 -16.03
CA GLU A 390 -6.05 3.90 -16.12
C GLU A 390 -6.30 4.60 -17.47
N LEU A 391 -6.26 3.86 -18.58
CA LEU A 391 -6.56 4.38 -19.92
C LEU A 391 -8.04 4.81 -20.08
N ILE A 392 -8.99 4.09 -19.46
CA ILE A 392 -10.41 4.49 -19.40
C ILE A 392 -10.59 5.77 -18.56
N ARG A 393 -9.90 5.85 -17.41
CA ARG A 393 -10.02 6.96 -16.45
C ARG A 393 -9.42 8.25 -17.02
N ASP A 394 -8.29 8.16 -17.73
CA ASP A 394 -7.77 9.25 -18.59
C ASP A 394 -8.77 9.62 -19.69
N GLY A 395 -9.30 8.63 -20.41
CA GLY A 395 -10.31 8.80 -21.46
C GLY A 395 -11.48 9.69 -21.02
N TYR A 396 -12.03 9.43 -19.83
CA TYR A 396 -13.14 10.19 -19.26
C TYR A 396 -12.75 11.50 -18.55
N LYS A 397 -11.53 11.64 -18.03
CA LYS A 397 -11.07 12.89 -17.40
C LYS A 397 -10.62 13.93 -18.43
N ASN A 398 -9.89 13.49 -19.45
CA ASN A 398 -9.20 14.35 -20.42
C ASN A 398 -9.83 14.32 -21.82
N ASN A 399 -10.96 13.62 -22.02
CA ASN A 399 -11.61 13.39 -23.31
C ASN A 399 -10.72 12.66 -24.36
N SER A 400 -9.79 11.83 -23.88
CA SER A 400 -8.86 11.08 -24.71
C SER A 400 -9.54 9.85 -25.33
N ALA A 401 -10.29 10.07 -26.42
CA ALA A 401 -11.04 9.01 -27.12
C ALA A 401 -10.14 7.83 -27.55
N GLY A 402 -8.88 8.10 -27.90
CA GLY A 402 -7.88 7.07 -28.21
C GLY A 402 -7.57 6.19 -27.00
N ASN A 403 -7.27 6.76 -25.83
CA ASN A 403 -6.99 5.99 -24.62
C ASN A 403 -8.24 5.28 -24.10
N LEU A 404 -9.42 5.91 -24.17
CA LEU A 404 -10.70 5.26 -23.85
C LEU A 404 -10.90 3.98 -24.68
N SER A 405 -10.72 4.06 -26.01
CA SER A 405 -10.88 2.88 -26.89
C SER A 405 -9.88 1.75 -26.60
N LYS A 406 -8.63 2.09 -26.24
CA LYS A 406 -7.60 1.11 -25.86
C LYS A 406 -7.92 0.42 -24.55
N GLY A 407 -8.27 1.21 -23.52
CA GLY A 407 -8.63 0.67 -22.20
C GLY A 407 -9.88 -0.19 -22.25
N VAL A 408 -10.93 0.26 -22.95
CA VAL A 408 -12.14 -0.55 -23.21
C VAL A 408 -11.77 -1.88 -23.87
N ALA A 409 -10.98 -1.87 -24.95
CA ALA A 409 -10.57 -3.10 -25.64
C ALA A 409 -9.75 -4.07 -24.76
N MET A 410 -8.92 -3.55 -23.85
CA MET A 410 -8.19 -4.36 -22.86
C MET A 410 -9.14 -5.00 -21.85
N ILE A 411 -10.07 -4.23 -21.27
CA ILE A 411 -11.03 -4.77 -20.29
C ILE A 411 -11.99 -5.77 -20.97
N ASP A 412 -12.50 -5.47 -22.16
CA ASP A 412 -13.38 -6.36 -22.91
C ASP A 412 -12.71 -7.68 -23.28
N PHE A 413 -11.42 -7.69 -23.64
CA PHE A 413 -10.72 -8.94 -23.89
C PHE A 413 -10.76 -9.84 -22.64
N TRP A 414 -10.35 -9.33 -21.48
CA TRP A 414 -10.33 -10.09 -20.24
C TRP A 414 -11.74 -10.50 -19.79
N ALA A 415 -12.69 -9.56 -19.76
CA ALA A 415 -14.05 -9.78 -19.32
C ALA A 415 -14.80 -10.84 -20.16
N ASN A 416 -14.60 -10.83 -21.48
CA ASN A 416 -15.33 -11.70 -22.40
C ASN A 416 -14.62 -13.04 -22.66
N GLN A 417 -13.29 -13.14 -22.53
CA GLN A 417 -12.52 -14.34 -22.95
C GLN A 417 -11.95 -15.18 -21.80
N SER A 418 -11.61 -14.62 -20.63
CA SER A 418 -10.82 -15.36 -19.62
C SER A 418 -11.66 -16.14 -18.60
N MET A 419 -12.94 -15.80 -18.42
CA MET A 419 -13.81 -16.39 -17.40
C MET A 419 -14.05 -17.90 -17.63
N THR A 420 -13.70 -18.74 -16.65
CA THR A 420 -13.95 -20.18 -16.74
C THR A 420 -15.40 -20.54 -16.40
N ALA A 421 -15.83 -21.74 -16.80
CA ALA A 421 -17.12 -22.31 -16.39
C ALA A 421 -17.25 -22.50 -14.87
N ALA A 422 -16.13 -22.48 -14.12
CA ALA A 422 -16.13 -22.56 -12.67
C ALA A 422 -16.37 -21.21 -11.97
N GLY A 423 -16.35 -20.08 -12.69
CA GLY A 423 -16.51 -18.73 -12.12
C GLY A 423 -15.22 -18.04 -11.70
N ILE A 424 -14.06 -18.70 -11.83
CA ILE A 424 -12.74 -18.09 -11.62
C ILE A 424 -12.09 -17.75 -12.98
N PRO A 425 -11.64 -16.51 -13.24
CA PRO A 425 -11.04 -16.18 -14.52
C PRO A 425 -9.59 -16.66 -14.67
N ARG A 426 -9.22 -17.01 -15.91
CA ARG A 426 -7.84 -17.23 -16.32
C ARG A 426 -7.05 -15.93 -16.28
N THR A 427 -5.77 -16.03 -15.93
CA THR A 427 -4.91 -14.86 -15.70
C THR A 427 -3.89 -14.60 -16.79
N ASP A 428 -3.53 -15.59 -17.61
CA ASP A 428 -2.30 -15.55 -18.44
C ASP A 428 -2.57 -15.97 -19.90
N TYR A 429 -2.15 -15.16 -20.88
CA TYR A 429 -2.45 -15.35 -22.30
C TYR A 429 -1.29 -14.98 -23.22
N PHE A 430 -0.91 -15.89 -24.14
CA PHE A 430 0.16 -15.69 -25.11
C PHE A 430 -0.41 -15.12 -26.42
N ALA A 431 -0.53 -13.79 -26.50
CA ALA A 431 -1.34 -13.10 -27.50
C ALA A 431 -0.96 -13.39 -28.96
N GLU A 432 0.31 -13.68 -29.24
CA GLU A 432 0.80 -14.00 -30.59
C GLU A 432 0.51 -15.43 -31.04
N SER A 433 0.31 -16.36 -30.10
CA SER A 433 -0.07 -17.75 -30.41
C SER A 433 -1.56 -18.03 -30.20
N GLY A 434 -2.27 -17.14 -29.49
CA GLY A 434 -3.68 -17.28 -29.14
C GLY A 434 -3.97 -18.26 -27.99
N ASN A 435 -2.94 -18.77 -27.31
CA ASN A 435 -3.07 -19.80 -26.28
C ASN A 435 -3.15 -19.21 -24.87
N TRP A 436 -3.97 -19.85 -24.02
CA TRP A 436 -3.97 -19.61 -22.57
C TRP A 436 -2.79 -20.29 -21.89
N GLY A 437 -2.28 -19.66 -20.83
CA GLY A 437 -1.31 -20.27 -19.92
C GLY A 437 -1.85 -21.49 -19.17
N SER A 438 -0.91 -22.28 -18.66
CA SER A 438 -1.15 -23.47 -17.83
C SER A 438 -1.06 -23.20 -16.32
N ASP A 439 -0.74 -21.97 -15.93
CA ASP A 439 -0.35 -21.66 -14.56
C ASP A 439 -1.54 -21.70 -13.58
N PRO A 440 -1.30 -22.01 -12.29
CA PRO A 440 -2.37 -22.03 -11.29
C PRO A 440 -3.05 -20.68 -11.15
N LEU A 441 -4.37 -20.69 -10.95
CA LEU A 441 -5.15 -19.47 -10.74
C LEU A 441 -4.99 -19.02 -9.29
N PHE A 442 -3.88 -18.34 -9.02
CA PHE A 442 -3.52 -17.79 -7.71
C PHE A 442 -4.44 -16.64 -7.31
N LEU A 443 -4.96 -16.67 -6.08
CA LEU A 443 -5.88 -15.62 -5.61
C LEU A 443 -5.26 -14.22 -5.61
N ARG A 444 -3.93 -14.07 -5.53
CA ARG A 444 -3.28 -12.76 -5.73
C ARG A 444 -3.55 -12.22 -7.14
N THR A 445 -3.11 -12.95 -8.17
CA THR A 445 -3.23 -12.53 -9.57
C THR A 445 -4.69 -12.34 -9.99
N VAL A 446 -5.57 -13.27 -9.58
CA VAL A 446 -6.99 -13.22 -9.90
C VAL A 446 -7.72 -12.05 -9.21
N SER A 447 -7.39 -11.74 -7.95
CA SER A 447 -8.02 -10.61 -7.24
C SER A 447 -7.53 -9.26 -7.78
N ASP A 448 -6.22 -9.10 -8.00
CA ASP A 448 -5.65 -7.90 -8.65
C ASP A 448 -6.33 -7.65 -10.00
N ALA A 449 -6.51 -8.71 -10.81
CA ALA A 449 -7.15 -8.66 -12.11
C ALA A 449 -8.63 -8.25 -12.04
N ALA A 450 -9.40 -8.88 -11.16
CA ALA A 450 -10.83 -8.60 -11.01
C ALA A 450 -11.10 -7.22 -10.40
N GLU A 451 -10.22 -6.74 -9.53
CA GLU A 451 -10.30 -5.38 -8.98
C GLU A 451 -10.12 -4.32 -10.07
N GLY A 452 -9.15 -4.48 -10.99
CA GLY A 452 -8.99 -3.58 -12.14
C GLY A 452 -10.22 -3.52 -13.07
N VAL A 453 -10.91 -4.64 -13.29
CA VAL A 453 -12.17 -4.68 -14.07
C VAL A 453 -13.31 -3.99 -13.33
N LEU A 454 -13.39 -4.14 -12.01
CA LEU A 454 -14.39 -3.46 -11.17
C LEU A 454 -14.18 -1.95 -11.10
N ASP A 455 -12.92 -1.52 -11.03
CA ASP A 455 -12.56 -0.10 -11.03
C ASP A 455 -12.84 0.56 -12.39
N ALA A 456 -12.58 -0.16 -13.50
CA ALA A 456 -13.01 0.23 -14.85
C ALA A 456 -14.54 0.35 -14.95
N TYR A 457 -15.29 -0.63 -14.47
CA TYR A 457 -16.76 -0.60 -14.45
C TYR A 457 -17.30 0.60 -13.66
N ASN A 458 -16.83 0.83 -12.43
CA ASN A 458 -17.26 1.96 -11.61
C ASN A 458 -16.92 3.31 -12.29
N THR A 459 -15.77 3.40 -12.94
CA THR A 459 -15.34 4.61 -13.66
C THR A 459 -16.25 4.92 -14.84
N ALA A 460 -16.63 3.92 -15.64
CA ALA A 460 -17.56 4.06 -16.76
C ALA A 460 -19.01 4.34 -16.30
N PHE A 461 -19.49 3.59 -15.30
CA PHE A 461 -20.85 3.71 -14.76
C PHE A 461 -21.13 5.13 -14.23
N ASN A 462 -20.17 5.74 -13.52
CA ASN A 462 -20.27 7.12 -13.03
C ASN A 462 -20.32 8.19 -14.15
N ARG A 463 -20.06 7.81 -15.41
CA ARG A 463 -20.23 8.65 -16.60
C ARG A 463 -21.46 8.30 -17.44
N GLY A 464 -22.22 7.28 -17.05
CA GLY A 464 -23.39 6.79 -17.79
C GLY A 464 -23.05 5.86 -18.96
N ASP A 465 -21.83 5.33 -19.01
CA ASP A 465 -21.44 4.26 -19.92
C ASP A 465 -21.53 2.91 -19.17
N TYR A 466 -22.20 1.92 -19.76
CA TYR A 466 -22.70 0.75 -19.05
C TYR A 466 -22.21 -0.56 -19.69
N HIS A 467 -21.26 -1.21 -19.03
CA HIS A 467 -20.65 -2.47 -19.47
C HIS A 467 -21.11 -3.63 -18.58
N ASP A 468 -22.29 -4.17 -18.90
CA ASP A 468 -22.91 -5.23 -18.09
C ASP A 468 -22.08 -6.53 -18.10
N ASN A 469 -21.32 -6.79 -19.18
CA ASN A 469 -20.36 -7.90 -19.25
C ASN A 469 -19.22 -7.77 -18.23
N TRP A 470 -18.71 -6.57 -17.95
CA TRP A 470 -17.68 -6.33 -16.94
C TRP A 470 -18.23 -6.57 -15.53
N LEU A 471 -19.48 -6.14 -15.26
CA LEU A 471 -20.17 -6.43 -14.01
C LEU A 471 -20.37 -7.94 -13.80
N ILE A 472 -20.87 -8.63 -14.82
CA ILE A 472 -21.09 -10.08 -14.81
C ILE A 472 -19.77 -10.84 -14.57
N TYR A 473 -18.65 -10.37 -15.13
CA TYR A 473 -17.32 -10.95 -14.90
C TYR A 473 -16.91 -10.86 -13.42
N VAL A 474 -17.01 -9.67 -12.80
CA VAL A 474 -16.62 -9.50 -11.39
C VAL A 474 -17.60 -10.16 -10.42
N GLN A 475 -18.90 -10.17 -10.72
CA GLN A 475 -19.90 -10.90 -9.94
C GLN A 475 -19.66 -12.42 -9.97
N LYS A 476 -19.32 -13.01 -11.13
CA LYS A 476 -18.97 -14.44 -11.21
C LYS A 476 -17.78 -14.81 -10.33
N PHE A 477 -16.74 -13.97 -10.27
CA PHE A 477 -15.61 -14.21 -9.37
C PHE A 477 -15.97 -13.98 -7.89
N GLY A 478 -16.80 -12.97 -7.58
CA GLY A 478 -17.37 -12.80 -6.24
C GLY A 478 -18.20 -14.01 -5.79
N ASP A 479 -19.03 -14.57 -6.68
CA ASP A 479 -19.83 -15.77 -6.44
C ASP A 479 -18.96 -17.01 -6.25
N PHE A 480 -17.88 -17.15 -7.04
CA PHE A 480 -16.87 -18.19 -6.82
C PHE A 480 -16.23 -18.07 -5.43
N LEU A 481 -15.81 -16.87 -5.02
CA LEU A 481 -15.26 -16.64 -3.68
C LEU A 481 -16.28 -17.00 -2.58
N VAL A 482 -17.52 -16.55 -2.69
CA VAL A 482 -18.59 -16.92 -1.73
C VAL A 482 -18.80 -18.44 -1.68
N ALA A 483 -18.85 -19.12 -2.83
CA ALA A 483 -19.07 -20.56 -2.92
C ALA A 483 -17.86 -21.42 -2.52
N LYS A 484 -16.65 -20.85 -2.46
CA LYS A 484 -15.39 -21.54 -2.14
C LYS A 484 -14.79 -21.13 -0.80
N GLN A 485 -15.42 -20.21 -0.06
CA GLN A 485 -14.99 -19.84 1.28
C GLN A 485 -15.14 -21.03 2.24
N ALA A 486 -14.06 -21.36 2.95
CA ALA A 486 -14.08 -22.39 3.97
C ALA A 486 -14.83 -21.90 5.23
N ALA A 487 -15.29 -22.84 6.07
CA ALA A 487 -16.07 -22.53 7.27
C ALA A 487 -15.30 -21.70 8.34
N ASP A 488 -13.99 -21.51 8.20
CA ASP A 488 -13.17 -20.61 9.02
C ASP A 488 -12.98 -19.21 8.40
N GLY A 489 -13.62 -18.92 7.26
CA GLY A 489 -13.52 -17.65 6.53
C GLY A 489 -12.41 -17.58 5.48
N SER A 490 -11.54 -18.59 5.41
CA SER A 490 -10.37 -18.59 4.51
C SER A 490 -10.66 -19.16 3.11
N TRP A 491 -9.71 -18.95 2.19
CA TRP A 491 -9.65 -19.63 0.89
C TRP A 491 -8.34 -20.38 0.68
N ALA A 492 -8.29 -21.17 -0.39
CA ALA A 492 -7.05 -21.79 -0.88
C ALA A 492 -6.24 -20.81 -1.75
N ARG A 493 -4.91 -20.86 -1.67
CA ARG A 493 -3.95 -19.96 -2.35
C ARG A 493 -4.10 -19.95 -3.87
N SER A 494 -4.46 -21.09 -4.46
CA SER A 494 -4.68 -21.22 -5.91
C SER A 494 -5.66 -22.35 -6.24
N TYR A 495 -6.30 -22.21 -7.39
CA TYR A 495 -7.24 -23.17 -7.96
C TYR A 495 -6.84 -23.54 -9.39
N ASN A 496 -7.35 -24.68 -9.87
CA ASN A 496 -7.27 -25.05 -11.28
C ASN A 496 -8.43 -24.40 -12.07
N PRO A 497 -8.38 -24.34 -13.42
CA PRO A 497 -9.46 -23.77 -14.25
C PRO A 497 -10.84 -24.47 -14.17
N ASP A 498 -10.94 -25.62 -13.50
CA ASP A 498 -12.21 -26.30 -13.17
C ASP A 498 -12.75 -25.93 -11.77
N GLY A 499 -12.05 -25.06 -11.03
CA GLY A 499 -12.38 -24.67 -9.67
C GLY A 499 -12.02 -25.69 -8.59
N SER A 500 -11.27 -26.75 -8.91
CA SER A 500 -10.62 -27.61 -7.91
C SER A 500 -9.44 -26.89 -7.24
N VAL A 501 -9.10 -27.27 -6.00
CA VAL A 501 -7.99 -26.64 -5.26
C VAL A 501 -6.64 -27.12 -5.80
N GLN A 502 -5.74 -26.19 -6.10
CA GLN A 502 -4.38 -26.48 -6.56
C GLN A 502 -3.35 -26.34 -5.42
N ASN A 503 -3.48 -25.31 -4.57
CA ASN A 503 -2.66 -25.16 -3.36
C ASN A 503 -3.55 -24.78 -2.17
N ALA A 504 -3.60 -25.66 -1.16
CA ALA A 504 -4.47 -25.52 0.02
C ALA A 504 -3.94 -24.56 1.11
N GLY A 505 -2.80 -23.88 0.90
CA GLY A 505 -2.32 -22.82 1.79
C GLY A 505 -3.30 -21.64 1.86
N LYS A 506 -3.37 -20.93 2.99
CA LYS A 506 -4.47 -19.99 3.29
C LYS A 506 -4.10 -18.51 3.38
N TYR A 507 -2.82 -18.16 3.42
CA TYR A 507 -2.40 -16.79 3.76
C TYR A 507 -2.80 -15.71 2.74
N ASN A 508 -3.10 -16.09 1.49
CA ASN A 508 -3.70 -15.20 0.48
C ASN A 508 -5.15 -14.76 0.78
N THR A 509 -5.73 -15.14 1.92
CA THR A 509 -7.10 -14.77 2.34
C THR A 509 -7.29 -13.25 2.49
N THR A 510 -6.23 -12.46 2.72
CA THR A 510 -6.28 -10.99 2.71
C THR A 510 -6.55 -10.41 1.32
N ASN A 511 -5.95 -10.98 0.28
CA ASN A 511 -5.91 -10.42 -1.08
C ASN A 511 -7.31 -10.12 -1.69
N PRO A 512 -8.31 -11.03 -1.66
CA PRO A 512 -9.64 -10.75 -2.21
C PRO A 512 -10.50 -9.81 -1.34
N ILE A 513 -10.08 -9.41 -0.14
CA ILE A 513 -10.94 -8.64 0.78
C ILE A 513 -11.27 -7.25 0.23
N ARG A 514 -10.28 -6.51 -0.30
CA ARG A 514 -10.54 -5.17 -0.88
C ARG A 514 -11.44 -5.27 -2.12
N PHE A 515 -11.22 -6.28 -2.97
CA PHE A 515 -12.10 -6.60 -4.10
C PHE A 515 -13.54 -6.89 -3.63
N LEU A 516 -13.75 -7.76 -2.64
CA LEU A 516 -15.09 -8.09 -2.13
C LEU A 516 -15.78 -6.88 -1.46
N VAL A 517 -15.03 -6.01 -0.78
CA VAL A 517 -15.56 -4.74 -0.25
C VAL A 517 -15.98 -3.79 -1.37
N LYS A 518 -15.12 -3.58 -2.39
CA LYS A 518 -15.45 -2.79 -3.58
C LYS A 518 -16.69 -3.37 -4.28
N LEU A 519 -16.77 -4.69 -4.44
CA LEU A 519 -17.89 -5.38 -5.09
C LEU A 519 -19.18 -5.26 -4.28
N TYR A 520 -19.12 -5.31 -2.95
CA TYR A 520 -20.25 -5.01 -2.08
C TYR A 520 -20.71 -3.55 -2.20
N LEU A 521 -19.79 -2.59 -2.21
CA LEU A 521 -20.13 -1.18 -2.43
C LEU A 521 -20.79 -0.99 -3.81
N ALA A 522 -20.31 -1.70 -4.83
CA ALA A 522 -20.81 -1.63 -6.20
C ALA A 522 -22.09 -2.45 -6.47
N THR A 523 -22.54 -3.35 -5.59
CA THR A 523 -23.72 -4.22 -5.85
C THR A 523 -24.74 -4.26 -4.73
N HIS A 524 -24.35 -3.85 -3.52
CA HIS A 524 -25.06 -4.05 -2.26
C HIS A 524 -25.44 -5.50 -1.93
N ASP A 525 -24.82 -6.49 -2.59
CA ASP A 525 -25.03 -7.90 -2.25
C ASP A 525 -24.29 -8.26 -0.96
N GLN A 526 -25.08 -8.44 0.10
CA GLN A 526 -24.63 -8.72 1.46
C GLN A 526 -23.80 -10.01 1.58
N ARG A 527 -23.83 -10.92 0.59
CA ARG A 527 -22.97 -12.11 0.53
C ARG A 527 -21.49 -11.72 0.42
N TYR A 528 -21.15 -10.71 -0.38
CA TYR A 528 -19.78 -10.26 -0.57
C TYR A 528 -19.23 -9.55 0.69
N TYR A 529 -20.05 -8.71 1.34
CA TYR A 529 -19.74 -8.15 2.66
C TYR A 529 -19.46 -9.25 3.70
N THR A 530 -20.34 -10.26 3.77
CA THR A 530 -20.22 -11.36 4.73
C THR A 530 -18.95 -12.16 4.49
N ALA A 531 -18.63 -12.46 3.23
CA ALA A 531 -17.39 -13.15 2.85
C ALA A 531 -16.14 -12.33 3.20
N ALA A 532 -16.14 -11.01 2.94
CA ALA A 532 -15.04 -10.11 3.30
C ALA A 532 -14.81 -10.05 4.83
N VAL A 533 -15.88 -9.93 5.63
CA VAL A 533 -15.78 -9.89 7.10
C VAL A 533 -15.31 -11.22 7.69
N ASN A 534 -15.77 -12.36 7.16
CA ASN A 534 -15.30 -13.69 7.56
C ASN A 534 -13.79 -13.84 7.29
N ALA A 535 -13.34 -13.46 6.10
CA ALA A 535 -11.93 -13.47 5.72
C ALA A 535 -11.09 -12.50 6.57
N GLY A 536 -11.64 -11.32 6.89
CA GLY A 536 -11.05 -10.37 7.84
C GLY A 536 -10.80 -10.99 9.20
N ASN A 537 -11.79 -11.67 9.79
CA ASN A 537 -11.68 -12.32 11.09
C ASN A 537 -10.62 -13.44 11.08
N TRP A 538 -10.53 -14.20 9.98
CA TRP A 538 -9.47 -15.18 9.79
C TRP A 538 -8.09 -14.52 9.74
N SER A 539 -7.94 -13.46 8.94
CA SER A 539 -6.67 -12.75 8.75
C SER A 539 -6.22 -11.99 10.00
N LEU A 540 -7.14 -11.42 10.78
CA LEU A 540 -6.85 -10.80 12.07
C LEU A 540 -6.14 -11.77 13.02
N THR A 541 -6.59 -13.03 13.04
CA THR A 541 -5.99 -14.08 13.88
C THR A 541 -4.68 -14.60 13.25
N ASN A 542 -4.72 -14.99 11.98
CA ASN A 542 -3.67 -15.82 11.37
C ASN A 542 -2.55 -15.02 10.70
N VAL A 543 -2.82 -13.79 10.24
CA VAL A 543 -1.86 -12.88 9.61
C VAL A 543 -1.38 -11.83 10.62
N ASP A 544 -2.29 -11.04 11.22
CA ASP A 544 -1.94 -9.92 12.10
C ASP A 544 -1.43 -10.35 13.48
N GLN A 545 -2.27 -10.98 14.32
CA GLN A 545 -1.89 -11.33 15.70
C GLN A 545 -0.75 -12.36 15.74
N ASN A 546 -0.82 -13.39 14.89
CA ASN A 546 0.26 -14.34 14.70
C ASN A 546 1.50 -13.70 14.02
N TYR A 547 1.34 -12.58 13.31
CA TYR A 547 2.39 -11.83 12.61
C TYR A 547 3.03 -12.64 11.46
N ASN A 548 2.20 -13.41 10.76
CA ASN A 548 2.56 -14.14 9.54
C ASN A 548 2.12 -13.33 8.31
N TYR A 549 2.76 -12.19 8.07
CA TYR A 549 2.62 -11.45 6.82
C TYR A 549 3.40 -12.19 5.72
N VAL A 550 2.78 -13.23 5.16
CA VAL A 550 3.41 -14.16 4.23
C VAL A 550 2.56 -14.41 2.98
N GLY A 551 3.21 -14.74 1.87
CA GLY A 551 2.55 -15.19 0.65
C GLY A 551 1.88 -14.07 -0.15
N GLY A 552 2.39 -12.83 -0.03
CA GLY A 552 1.88 -11.68 -0.76
C GLY A 552 2.00 -11.82 -2.27
N THR A 553 3.00 -12.59 -2.73
CA THR A 553 3.21 -12.96 -4.13
C THR A 553 2.79 -14.42 -4.42
N PRO A 554 2.57 -14.80 -5.70
CA PRO A 554 2.40 -16.18 -6.15
C PRO A 554 3.70 -17.02 -6.18
N ASP A 555 4.83 -16.38 -6.48
CA ASP A 555 6.09 -17.02 -6.90
C ASP A 555 6.99 -17.47 -5.74
N ASN A 556 6.78 -16.95 -4.52
CA ASN A 556 7.44 -17.44 -3.31
C ASN A 556 6.62 -18.53 -2.57
N ASN A 557 7.24 -19.28 -1.66
CA ASN A 557 6.57 -20.33 -0.89
C ASN A 557 6.08 -19.83 0.49
N ASN A 558 5.17 -18.85 0.51
CA ASN A 558 4.73 -18.16 1.73
C ASN A 558 5.90 -17.63 2.57
N THR A 559 6.82 -16.90 1.93
CA THR A 559 7.91 -16.19 2.61
C THR A 559 7.37 -14.91 3.28
N ILE A 560 8.01 -14.47 4.35
CA ILE A 560 7.79 -13.14 4.96
C ILE A 560 8.19 -12.05 3.94
N ASP A 561 7.19 -11.30 3.48
CA ASP A 561 7.32 -10.28 2.43
C ASP A 561 6.50 -9.01 2.75
N LYS A 562 6.87 -7.88 2.13
CA LYS A 562 6.17 -6.59 2.33
C LYS A 562 4.82 -6.55 1.60
N GLU A 563 4.69 -7.31 0.51
CA GLU A 563 3.49 -7.47 -0.29
C GLU A 563 2.32 -7.99 0.55
N ALA A 564 2.53 -9.01 1.39
CA ALA A 564 1.52 -9.55 2.30
C ALA A 564 1.10 -8.52 3.35
N GLY A 565 2.05 -7.72 3.84
CA GLY A 565 1.77 -6.59 4.71
C GLY A 565 0.91 -5.53 4.02
N MET A 566 1.22 -5.18 2.77
CA MET A 566 0.47 -4.22 1.98
C MET A 566 -0.93 -4.73 1.64
N MET A 567 -1.07 -6.01 1.27
CA MET A 567 -2.38 -6.65 1.05
C MET A 567 -3.22 -6.71 2.35
N ALA A 568 -2.58 -6.92 3.51
CA ALA A 568 -3.25 -6.84 4.80
C ALA A 568 -3.70 -5.41 5.14
N LEU A 569 -2.86 -4.39 4.89
CA LEU A 569 -3.22 -2.98 5.05
C LEU A 569 -4.42 -2.60 4.15
N ASN A 570 -4.37 -2.96 2.86
CA ASN A 570 -5.46 -2.77 1.91
C ASN A 570 -6.76 -3.43 2.37
N ALA A 571 -6.68 -4.68 2.85
CA ALA A 571 -7.82 -5.44 3.37
C ALA A 571 -8.44 -4.81 4.63
N PHE A 572 -7.61 -4.42 5.61
CA PHE A 572 -8.08 -3.87 6.87
C PHE A 572 -8.59 -2.42 6.74
N ASN A 573 -7.99 -1.59 5.88
CA ASN A 573 -8.55 -0.28 5.51
C ASN A 573 -9.92 -0.43 4.84
N ALA A 574 -10.06 -1.37 3.89
CA ALA A 574 -11.33 -1.62 3.20
C ALA A 574 -12.41 -2.17 4.14
N LEU A 575 -12.07 -3.07 5.07
CA LEU A 575 -13.02 -3.52 6.10
C LEU A 575 -13.43 -2.40 7.05
N TYR A 576 -12.50 -1.50 7.42
CA TYR A 576 -12.81 -0.34 8.23
C TYR A 576 -13.82 0.60 7.55
N ASP A 577 -13.71 0.81 6.22
CA ASP A 577 -14.66 1.65 5.47
C ASP A 577 -16.13 1.24 5.65
N VAL A 578 -16.40 -0.07 5.56
CA VAL A 578 -17.79 -0.59 5.52
C VAL A 578 -18.34 -0.99 6.88
N THR A 579 -17.49 -1.18 7.89
CA THR A 579 -17.89 -1.55 9.27
C THR A 579 -17.80 -0.39 10.27
N GLY A 580 -16.78 0.47 10.15
CA GLY A 580 -16.38 1.40 11.20
C GLY A 580 -15.70 0.76 12.43
N ASP A 581 -15.49 -0.57 12.45
CA ASP A 581 -14.99 -1.27 13.64
C ASP A 581 -13.50 -1.00 13.91
N SER A 582 -13.18 -0.57 15.13
CA SER A 582 -11.80 -0.24 15.54
C SER A 582 -10.82 -1.42 15.52
N GLN A 583 -11.30 -2.67 15.42
CA GLN A 583 -10.41 -3.83 15.28
C GLN A 583 -9.65 -3.81 13.94
N TRP A 584 -10.32 -3.41 12.85
CA TRP A 584 -9.68 -3.31 11.53
C TRP A 584 -8.70 -2.14 11.49
N LEU A 585 -9.07 -0.99 12.07
CA LEU A 585 -8.16 0.15 12.16
C LEU A 585 -6.89 -0.16 12.96
N ASN A 586 -6.97 -1.01 14.00
CA ASN A 586 -5.80 -1.47 14.73
C ASN A 586 -4.96 -2.50 13.94
N ALA A 587 -5.59 -3.44 13.23
CA ALA A 587 -4.88 -4.38 12.36
C ALA A 587 -4.21 -3.67 11.15
N ALA A 588 -4.85 -2.63 10.61
CA ALA A 588 -4.27 -1.74 9.62
C ALA A 588 -3.04 -1.00 10.16
N LYS A 589 -3.09 -0.48 11.40
CA LYS A 589 -1.92 0.12 12.08
C LYS A 589 -0.77 -0.87 12.27
N ASN A 590 -1.05 -2.11 12.66
CA ASN A 590 -0.03 -3.15 12.80
C ASN A 590 0.62 -3.49 11.45
N ALA A 591 -0.20 -3.73 10.43
CA ALA A 591 0.27 -3.97 9.06
C ALA A 591 1.09 -2.77 8.53
N ALA A 592 0.65 -1.54 8.80
CA ALA A 592 1.37 -0.32 8.43
C ALA A 592 2.71 -0.13 9.17
N ASN A 593 2.83 -0.56 10.44
CA ASN A 593 4.12 -0.57 11.15
C ASN A 593 5.08 -1.57 10.49
N TYR A 594 4.64 -2.83 10.35
CA TYR A 594 5.37 -3.89 9.67
C TYR A 594 5.85 -3.45 8.28
N VAL A 595 4.93 -2.98 7.42
CA VAL A 595 5.20 -2.51 6.05
C VAL A 595 6.20 -1.35 6.02
N GLN A 596 6.11 -0.38 6.93
CA GLN A 596 7.10 0.70 7.03
C GLN A 596 8.52 0.16 7.25
N SER A 597 8.68 -0.86 8.08
CA SER A 597 10.00 -1.40 8.47
C SER A 597 10.77 -2.09 7.33
N TRP A 598 10.20 -2.20 6.13
CA TRP A 598 10.87 -2.65 4.91
C TRP A 598 11.56 -1.54 4.13
N THR A 599 11.27 -0.28 4.44
CA THR A 599 11.59 0.88 3.59
C THR A 599 12.74 1.70 4.17
N PHE A 600 13.79 1.88 3.36
CA PHE A 600 15.01 2.57 3.77
C PHE A 600 14.73 4.04 4.11
N ALA A 601 15.31 4.51 5.22
CA ALA A 601 15.14 5.86 5.74
C ALA A 601 16.48 6.60 5.98
N TYR A 602 17.53 6.21 5.23
CA TYR A 602 18.82 6.91 5.18
C TYR A 602 19.40 6.90 3.76
N ASN A 603 20.37 7.79 3.53
CA ASN A 603 21.14 7.86 2.29
C ASN A 603 22.42 7.01 2.45
N TYR A 604 22.79 6.26 1.41
CA TYR A 604 24.12 5.64 1.29
C TYR A 604 24.85 6.30 0.12
N ASN A 605 26.01 6.92 0.38
CA ASN A 605 26.76 7.60 -0.67
C ASN A 605 27.68 6.61 -1.41
N VAL A 606 27.43 6.41 -2.70
CA VAL A 606 28.30 5.67 -3.62
C VAL A 606 29.35 6.64 -4.16
N TYR A 607 30.63 6.35 -3.91
CA TYR A 607 31.73 7.16 -4.46
C TYR A 607 31.95 6.85 -5.95
N PRO A 608 32.27 7.85 -6.79
CA PRO A 608 32.54 7.60 -8.20
C PRO A 608 33.85 6.82 -8.41
N SER A 609 33.94 6.05 -9.50
CA SER A 609 35.05 5.12 -9.77
C SER A 609 36.04 5.57 -10.85
N THR A 610 35.79 6.69 -11.55
CA THR A 610 36.78 7.31 -12.46
C THR A 610 36.83 8.82 -12.23
N ARG A 611 38.04 9.41 -12.33
CA ARG A 611 38.33 10.82 -12.01
C ARG A 611 39.51 11.32 -12.83
N TRP A 612 39.57 12.61 -13.14
CA TRP A 612 40.86 13.26 -13.40
C TRP A 612 41.61 13.45 -12.08
N ALA A 613 42.93 13.28 -12.08
CA ALA A 613 43.79 13.74 -11.00
C ALA A 613 45.06 14.41 -11.55
N ALA A 614 45.40 15.58 -11.03
CA ALA A 614 46.70 16.21 -11.27
C ALA A 614 47.84 15.34 -10.72
N ASN A 615 49.05 15.50 -11.25
CA ASN A 615 50.23 14.81 -10.73
C ASN A 615 50.71 15.46 -9.41
N GLY A 616 50.20 14.97 -8.28
CA GLY A 616 50.49 15.47 -6.95
C GLY A 616 49.59 16.61 -6.49
N ALA A 617 49.77 17.03 -5.23
CA ALA A 617 49.13 18.20 -4.61
C ALA A 617 49.72 19.54 -5.13
N VAL A 618 49.78 19.69 -6.46
CA VAL A 618 50.40 20.84 -7.14
C VAL A 618 49.36 21.92 -7.42
N TYR A 619 49.58 23.11 -6.89
CA TYR A 619 48.70 24.26 -7.05
C TYR A 619 49.43 25.47 -7.68
N PRO A 620 48.82 26.21 -8.63
CA PRO A 620 47.52 25.92 -9.24
C PRO A 620 47.60 24.79 -10.28
N SER A 621 46.54 23.99 -10.37
CA SER A 621 46.32 23.01 -11.46
C SER A 621 44.98 23.29 -12.13
N TRP A 622 44.84 22.96 -13.42
CA TRP A 622 43.63 23.25 -14.18
C TRP A 622 43.15 22.06 -15.02
N LEU A 623 41.84 22.02 -15.27
CA LEU A 623 41.17 21.13 -16.21
C LEU A 623 40.28 21.97 -17.13
N LYS A 624 40.30 21.67 -18.43
CA LYS A 624 39.64 22.44 -19.49
C LYS A 624 38.96 21.53 -20.50
N VAL A 625 37.72 21.86 -20.87
CA VAL A 625 36.89 21.18 -21.87
C VAL A 625 36.71 22.04 -23.12
N ASP A 626 36.73 21.41 -24.31
CA ASP A 626 36.22 21.99 -25.56
C ASP A 626 34.83 21.40 -25.87
N LEU A 627 33.78 22.20 -25.75
CA LEU A 627 32.39 21.79 -26.01
C LEU A 627 32.13 21.51 -27.52
N GLY A 628 33.07 21.86 -28.41
CA GLY A 628 33.01 21.69 -29.86
C GLY A 628 32.33 22.84 -30.60
N ALA A 629 31.39 23.53 -29.95
CA ALA A 629 30.70 24.71 -30.44
C ALA A 629 30.46 25.71 -29.29
N SER A 630 30.07 26.94 -29.61
CA SER A 630 29.67 27.92 -28.59
C SER A 630 28.23 27.69 -28.13
N TYR A 631 28.02 27.65 -26.82
CA TYR A 631 26.70 27.48 -26.18
C TYR A 631 26.45 28.57 -25.14
N SER A 632 25.18 28.81 -24.78
CA SER A 632 24.82 29.53 -23.55
C SER A 632 25.08 28.62 -22.36
N ILE A 633 25.83 29.11 -21.37
CA ILE A 633 26.22 28.40 -20.15
C ILE A 633 25.61 29.12 -18.96
N GLU A 634 24.88 28.37 -18.12
CA GLU A 634 24.10 28.90 -17.00
C GLU A 634 24.49 28.26 -15.66
N ARG A 635 25.00 27.03 -15.68
CA ARG A 635 25.49 26.31 -14.50
C ARG A 635 26.72 25.46 -14.84
N VAL A 636 27.69 25.42 -13.94
CA VAL A 636 28.80 24.46 -13.95
C VAL A 636 28.76 23.69 -12.63
N GLU A 637 28.97 22.38 -12.66
CA GLU A 637 29.04 21.54 -11.46
C GLU A 637 30.38 20.81 -11.42
N THR A 638 31.08 20.88 -10.28
CA THR A 638 32.37 20.21 -10.09
C THR A 638 32.31 19.25 -8.91
N MET A 639 32.46 17.96 -9.18
CA MET A 639 32.56 16.92 -8.15
C MET A 639 34.03 16.64 -7.84
N PHE A 640 34.53 17.06 -6.68
CA PHE A 640 35.92 16.81 -6.28
C PHE A 640 36.08 15.47 -5.58
N GLU A 641 37.31 14.93 -5.59
CA GLU A 641 37.64 13.68 -4.90
C GLU A 641 37.33 13.72 -3.39
N TRP A 642 37.87 14.73 -2.68
CA TRP A 642 37.78 14.81 -1.22
C TRP A 642 36.56 15.63 -0.77
N GLY A 643 35.38 15.01 -0.76
CA GLY A 643 34.12 15.64 -0.31
C GLY A 643 34.13 16.14 1.15
N ASN A 644 35.12 15.76 1.96
CA ASN A 644 35.32 16.19 3.35
C ASN A 644 36.26 17.41 3.50
N ALA A 645 36.78 17.97 2.41
CA ALA A 645 37.69 19.12 2.38
C ALA A 645 37.09 20.28 1.56
N TYR A 646 37.42 21.53 1.88
CA TYR A 646 37.09 22.65 0.99
C TYR A 646 38.15 22.85 -0.09
N TYR A 647 37.70 23.15 -1.31
CA TYR A 647 38.56 23.50 -2.44
C TYR A 647 38.44 24.99 -2.78
N LYS A 648 39.54 25.60 -3.18
CA LYS A 648 39.65 26.99 -3.68
C LYS A 648 39.99 26.95 -5.16
N TYR A 649 39.18 27.59 -5.99
CA TYR A 649 39.32 27.52 -7.45
C TYR A 649 38.64 28.72 -8.13
N LYS A 650 38.85 28.87 -9.44
CA LYS A 650 38.01 29.71 -10.30
C LYS A 650 37.56 28.93 -11.53
N ILE A 651 36.38 29.26 -12.05
CA ILE A 651 35.85 28.74 -13.30
C ILE A 651 35.86 29.87 -14.32
N GLU A 652 36.40 29.60 -15.50
CA GLU A 652 36.63 30.55 -16.58
C GLU A 652 36.03 30.02 -17.88
N THR A 653 35.55 30.92 -18.72
CA THR A 653 34.90 30.61 -20.00
C THR A 653 35.57 31.36 -21.15
N SER A 654 35.51 30.79 -22.35
CA SER A 654 36.10 31.39 -23.56
C SER A 654 35.38 30.90 -24.82
N THR A 655 35.32 31.72 -25.87
CA THR A 655 34.85 31.33 -27.20
C THR A 655 35.97 30.89 -28.14
N ASP A 656 37.23 31.26 -27.86
CA ASP A 656 38.39 31.13 -28.75
C ASP A 656 39.59 30.38 -28.12
N ASN A 657 39.47 29.96 -26.85
CA ASN A 657 40.53 29.35 -26.02
C ASN A 657 41.74 30.29 -25.70
N VAL A 658 41.68 31.57 -26.11
CA VAL A 658 42.73 32.58 -25.90
C VAL A 658 42.27 33.64 -24.89
N ASN A 659 41.09 34.22 -25.10
CA ASN A 659 40.50 35.24 -24.24
C ASN A 659 39.56 34.57 -23.23
N TRP A 660 39.87 34.71 -21.93
CA TRP A 660 39.17 34.02 -20.85
C TRP A 660 38.46 35.02 -19.93
N THR A 661 37.19 34.75 -19.64
CA THR A 661 36.34 35.53 -18.72
C THR A 661 35.94 34.68 -17.52
N THR A 662 36.05 35.21 -16.31
CA THR A 662 35.61 34.53 -15.08
C THR A 662 34.09 34.27 -15.13
N PHE A 663 33.69 33.01 -14.95
CA PHE A 663 32.30 32.58 -14.79
C PHE A 663 31.94 32.43 -13.30
N SER A 664 32.87 31.95 -12.48
CA SER A 664 32.78 31.95 -11.01
C SER A 664 34.17 32.06 -10.38
N ASP A 665 34.26 32.74 -9.23
CA ASP A 665 35.48 32.82 -8.42
C ASP A 665 35.23 32.31 -7.00
N ARG A 666 35.91 31.22 -6.65
CA ARG A 666 35.93 30.58 -5.33
C ARG A 666 37.34 30.52 -4.76
N THR A 667 38.27 31.37 -5.20
CA THR A 667 39.65 31.38 -4.70
C THR A 667 39.73 31.74 -3.21
N GLY A 668 38.74 32.46 -2.68
CA GLY A 668 38.55 32.73 -1.25
C GLY A 668 37.84 31.63 -0.46
N ASN A 669 37.32 30.56 -1.08
CA ASN A 669 36.39 29.63 -0.45
C ASN A 669 36.92 28.90 0.80
N THR A 670 36.09 28.79 1.83
CA THR A 670 36.33 27.99 3.05
C THR A 670 35.16 27.06 3.39
N ALA A 671 34.16 26.94 2.51
CA ALA A 671 33.02 26.04 2.66
C ALA A 671 33.29 24.69 1.98
N ARG A 672 33.07 23.61 2.73
CA ARG A 672 33.09 22.23 2.23
C ARG A 672 31.85 21.98 1.35
N PRO A 673 31.93 21.09 0.35
CA PRO A 673 30.80 20.83 -0.55
C PRO A 673 29.67 20.10 0.17
N VAL A 674 28.44 20.25 -0.33
CA VAL A 674 27.31 19.38 0.03
C VAL A 674 27.22 18.30 -1.04
N SER A 675 27.10 17.03 -0.63
CA SER A 675 27.07 15.86 -1.55
C SER A 675 28.17 15.87 -2.62
N MET A 676 29.44 15.96 -2.20
CA MET A 676 30.67 15.90 -3.03
C MET A 676 30.86 16.97 -4.12
N GLY A 677 29.83 17.76 -4.43
CA GLY A 677 29.83 18.72 -5.52
C GLY A 677 29.82 20.18 -5.08
N TYR A 678 30.37 21.04 -5.93
CA TYR A 678 30.04 22.46 -5.95
C TYR A 678 29.18 22.77 -7.18
N VAL A 679 28.18 23.62 -6.99
CA VAL A 679 27.31 24.15 -8.05
C VAL A 679 27.58 25.65 -8.20
N ASP A 680 28.03 26.06 -9.38
CA ASP A 680 28.33 27.43 -9.76
C ASP A 680 27.34 27.89 -10.85
N SER A 681 26.49 28.87 -10.52
CA SER A 681 25.53 29.45 -11.46
C SER A 681 26.03 30.80 -11.99
N GLY A 682 25.72 31.10 -13.25
CA GLY A 682 26.16 32.32 -13.92
C GLY A 682 25.47 32.52 -15.26
N SER A 683 26.07 33.32 -16.14
CA SER A 683 25.65 33.42 -17.54
C SER A 683 26.85 33.78 -18.41
N ALA A 684 27.14 32.94 -19.41
CA ALA A 684 28.19 33.19 -20.40
C ALA A 684 27.85 32.53 -21.74
N THR A 685 28.43 33.03 -22.83
CA THR A 685 28.48 32.27 -24.10
C THR A 685 29.90 31.74 -24.28
N ALA A 686 30.06 30.42 -24.37
CA ALA A 686 31.37 29.78 -24.35
C ALA A 686 31.44 28.54 -25.24
N ARG A 687 32.60 28.30 -25.84
CA ARG A 687 33.00 27.00 -26.42
C ARG A 687 33.94 26.24 -25.49
N TYR A 688 34.71 26.95 -24.69
CA TYR A 688 35.70 26.40 -23.78
C TYR A 688 35.37 26.77 -22.35
N VAL A 689 35.47 25.81 -21.44
CA VAL A 689 35.30 26.01 -20.00
C VAL A 689 36.49 25.42 -19.28
N ARG A 690 37.11 26.18 -18.36
CA ARG A 690 38.26 25.78 -17.56
C ARG A 690 37.97 25.99 -16.08
N ILE A 691 38.25 24.99 -15.26
CA ILE A 691 38.43 25.18 -13.82
C ILE A 691 39.93 25.24 -13.51
N THR A 692 40.32 26.20 -12.68
CA THR A 692 41.68 26.31 -12.12
C THR A 692 41.61 26.20 -10.61
N VAL A 693 42.07 25.08 -10.06
CA VAL A 693 42.15 24.82 -8.62
C VAL A 693 43.42 25.49 -8.08
N THR A 694 43.25 26.39 -7.10
CA THR A 694 44.31 27.26 -6.58
C THR A 694 44.79 26.88 -5.18
N ALA A 695 43.97 26.16 -4.39
CA ALA A 695 44.37 25.51 -3.14
C ALA A 695 43.27 24.51 -2.68
N ALA A 696 43.56 23.73 -1.64
CA ALA A 696 42.56 22.99 -0.87
C ALA A 696 42.85 23.09 0.64
N GLU A 697 41.90 22.67 1.47
CA GLU A 697 42.00 22.65 2.93
C GLU A 697 43.26 21.90 3.40
N GLY A 698 44.09 22.56 4.21
CA GLY A 698 45.37 22.03 4.70
C GLY A 698 46.46 21.81 3.62
N GLY A 699 46.18 22.06 2.33
CA GLY A 699 47.09 21.77 1.22
C GLY A 699 47.33 20.28 0.95
N GLY A 700 46.61 19.38 1.64
CA GLY A 700 46.80 17.92 1.57
C GLY A 700 46.11 17.21 0.38
N PRO A 701 44.85 17.52 0.04
CA PRO A 701 44.17 16.91 -1.09
C PRO A 701 44.88 17.21 -2.42
N TRP A 702 44.70 16.35 -3.41
CA TRP A 702 45.15 16.62 -4.78
C TRP A 702 44.06 17.39 -5.54
N PRO A 703 44.42 18.20 -6.55
CA PRO A 703 43.48 18.67 -7.56
C PRO A 703 42.95 17.45 -8.35
N SER A 704 41.81 16.92 -7.93
CA SER A 704 41.17 15.77 -8.55
C SER A 704 39.66 15.94 -8.60
N ILE A 705 39.08 15.62 -9.76
CA ILE A 705 37.69 15.88 -10.11
C ILE A 705 37.11 14.59 -10.70
N TYR A 706 36.06 14.07 -10.07
CA TYR A 706 35.29 12.92 -10.54
C TYR A 706 34.47 13.26 -11.79
N GLU A 707 33.87 14.45 -11.85
CA GLU A 707 33.08 14.91 -13.01
C GLU A 707 32.98 16.45 -13.00
N PHE A 708 33.06 17.07 -14.18
CA PHE A 708 33.06 18.51 -14.43
C PHE A 708 31.99 18.87 -15.48
N ARG A 709 30.76 19.08 -15.00
CA ARG A 709 29.57 19.26 -15.84
C ARG A 709 29.38 20.71 -16.22
N VAL A 710 28.92 20.95 -17.45
CA VAL A 710 28.64 22.28 -17.99
C VAL A 710 27.24 22.28 -18.58
N TYR A 711 26.36 23.16 -18.09
CA TYR A 711 24.94 23.18 -18.44
C TYR A 711 24.51 24.50 -19.09
N GLY A 712 23.64 24.41 -20.09
CA GLY A 712 22.88 25.54 -20.65
C GLY A 712 21.38 25.42 -20.40
N ALA A 713 20.60 26.37 -20.92
CA ALA A 713 19.14 26.52 -20.74
C ALA A 713 18.27 25.25 -20.83
N GLY A 714 18.69 24.25 -21.61
CA GLY A 714 17.97 22.98 -21.77
C GLY A 714 18.26 21.91 -20.70
N GLY A 715 19.09 22.20 -19.69
CA GLY A 715 19.46 21.25 -18.63
C GLY A 715 20.45 20.15 -19.04
N THR A 716 20.87 20.11 -20.31
CA THR A 716 21.83 19.11 -20.84
C THR A 716 23.26 19.36 -20.38
N ASN A 717 24.02 18.31 -20.01
CA ASN A 717 25.46 18.40 -19.77
C ASN A 717 26.22 18.50 -21.11
N LEU A 718 26.62 19.71 -21.48
CA LEU A 718 27.37 20.05 -22.68
C LEU A 718 28.82 19.53 -22.67
N ALA A 719 29.38 19.25 -21.48
CA ALA A 719 30.75 18.75 -21.34
C ALA A 719 30.87 17.24 -21.56
N GLN A 720 29.78 16.48 -21.53
CA GLN A 720 29.84 15.02 -21.55
C GLN A 720 30.39 14.46 -22.87
N GLY A 721 31.35 13.54 -22.77
CA GLY A 721 32.03 12.91 -23.90
C GLY A 721 32.93 13.86 -24.72
N LYS A 722 33.20 15.06 -24.23
CA LYS A 722 33.97 16.09 -24.95
C LYS A 722 35.48 15.94 -24.75
N THR A 723 36.26 16.63 -25.59
CA THR A 723 37.72 16.70 -25.44
C THR A 723 38.08 17.54 -24.23
N ALA A 724 38.55 16.88 -23.17
CA ALA A 724 39.16 17.53 -22.00
C ALA A 724 40.70 17.44 -22.05
N THR A 725 41.33 18.39 -21.36
CA THR A 725 42.79 18.52 -21.20
C THR A 725 43.09 19.13 -19.83
N ALA A 726 44.26 18.85 -19.25
CA ALA A 726 44.65 19.36 -17.93
C ALA A 726 46.09 19.89 -17.88
N SER A 727 46.43 20.56 -16.77
CA SER A 727 47.80 21.02 -16.47
C SER A 727 48.78 19.87 -16.23
N SER A 728 48.29 18.77 -15.67
CA SER A 728 49.02 17.51 -15.43
C SER A 728 48.02 16.38 -15.19
N GLU A 729 48.50 15.15 -15.31
CA GLU A 729 47.73 13.92 -15.06
C GLU A 729 48.59 12.98 -14.21
N GLN A 730 48.01 12.33 -13.20
CA GLN A 730 48.69 11.38 -12.33
C GLN A 730 49.20 10.17 -13.13
N ASP A 731 48.31 9.57 -13.91
CA ASP A 731 48.53 8.41 -14.78
C ASP A 731 47.38 8.31 -15.81
N ALA A 732 47.46 7.35 -16.73
CA ALA A 732 46.48 7.20 -17.81
C ALA A 732 45.04 6.86 -17.33
N ALA A 733 44.87 6.23 -16.16
CA ALA A 733 43.56 5.95 -15.56
C ALA A 733 42.96 7.21 -14.90
N HIS A 734 43.78 8.25 -14.69
CA HIS A 734 43.44 9.51 -14.04
C HIS A 734 43.52 10.73 -15.00
N SER A 735 43.37 10.48 -16.30
CA SER A 735 43.49 11.49 -17.36
C SER A 735 42.32 12.49 -17.39
N ALA A 736 42.50 13.64 -18.04
CA ALA A 736 41.52 14.73 -18.06
C ALA A 736 40.15 14.32 -18.66
N ALA A 737 40.14 13.32 -19.55
CA ALA A 737 38.91 12.72 -20.08
C ALA A 737 38.03 12.10 -18.97
N LYS A 738 38.63 11.65 -17.85
CA LYS A 738 37.95 11.03 -16.71
C LYS A 738 37.29 12.01 -15.73
N ALA A 739 37.16 13.28 -16.13
CA ALA A 739 36.27 14.24 -15.47
C ALA A 739 35.13 14.72 -16.41
N VAL A 740 34.97 14.13 -17.59
CA VAL A 740 33.94 14.55 -18.57
C VAL A 740 33.33 13.41 -19.38
N ASP A 741 33.73 12.15 -19.18
CA ASP A 741 33.12 11.04 -19.88
C ASP A 741 31.73 10.68 -19.31
N GLY A 742 31.32 11.30 -18.19
CA GLY A 742 30.10 10.98 -17.47
C GLY A 742 30.18 9.64 -16.71
N VAL A 743 31.37 9.03 -16.67
CA VAL A 743 31.63 7.71 -16.10
C VAL A 743 31.84 7.86 -14.59
N VAL A 744 30.76 8.28 -13.92
CA VAL A 744 30.66 8.33 -12.46
C VAL A 744 30.98 6.95 -11.89
N THR A 745 30.60 5.86 -12.56
CA THR A 745 31.14 4.52 -12.32
C THR A 745 31.47 3.87 -13.67
N SER A 746 32.50 3.00 -13.74
CA SER A 746 33.03 2.38 -14.99
C SER A 746 32.07 1.40 -15.71
N ASP A 747 30.82 1.41 -15.26
CA ASP A 747 29.66 0.59 -15.55
C ASP A 747 28.54 1.34 -14.80
N PRO A 748 27.40 1.73 -15.39
CA PRO A 748 26.41 2.64 -14.75
C PRO A 748 25.67 1.95 -13.58
N LYS A 749 26.29 1.98 -12.40
CA LYS A 749 26.09 1.00 -11.33
C LYS A 749 25.18 1.44 -10.18
N SER A 750 24.48 2.57 -10.31
CA SER A 750 23.43 2.97 -9.37
C SER A 750 22.49 3.97 -10.06
N PRO A 751 21.17 3.70 -10.16
CA PRO A 751 20.21 4.64 -10.74
C PRO A 751 19.70 5.67 -9.71
N TRP A 752 20.02 5.45 -8.43
CA TRP A 752 19.58 6.30 -7.34
C TRP A 752 20.13 7.74 -7.49
N PRO A 753 19.28 8.77 -7.37
CA PRO A 753 19.76 10.16 -7.33
C PRO A 753 20.56 10.43 -6.04
N SER A 754 21.06 11.64 -5.84
CA SER A 754 21.81 12.06 -4.64
C SER A 754 21.03 11.95 -3.30
N ALA A 755 19.77 11.52 -3.35
CA ALA A 755 18.95 11.14 -2.20
C ALA A 755 19.19 9.69 -1.71
N GLY A 756 19.89 8.86 -2.48
CA GLY A 756 20.16 7.46 -2.14
C GLY A 756 18.88 6.61 -2.07
N LEU A 757 18.78 5.78 -1.03
CA LEU A 757 17.80 4.69 -0.89
C LEU A 757 16.47 5.11 -0.26
N VAL A 758 16.31 6.37 0.17
CA VAL A 758 15.14 6.77 0.96
C VAL A 758 13.84 6.47 0.19
N GLY A 759 12.91 5.76 0.82
CA GLY A 759 11.65 5.33 0.18
C GLY A 759 11.73 4.04 -0.64
N GLN A 760 12.92 3.50 -0.88
CA GLN A 760 13.12 2.19 -1.53
C GLN A 760 12.99 1.06 -0.50
N SER A 761 12.70 -0.16 -0.94
CA SER A 761 12.36 -1.26 -0.02
C SER A 761 13.03 -2.58 -0.35
N LEU A 762 13.36 -3.40 0.66
CA LEU A 762 13.87 -4.77 0.45
C LEU A 762 12.80 -5.66 -0.19
N VAL A 763 13.19 -6.57 -1.09
CA VAL A 763 12.25 -7.47 -1.80
C VAL A 763 11.46 -8.35 -0.81
N ALA A 764 12.15 -9.26 -0.11
CA ALA A 764 11.57 -10.18 0.89
C ALA A 764 12.68 -10.66 1.85
N THR A 765 12.32 -11.25 3.00
CA THR A 765 13.34 -11.70 3.98
C THR A 765 14.22 -12.79 3.37
N GLY A 766 15.53 -12.51 3.27
CA GLY A 766 16.50 -13.38 2.60
C GLY A 766 16.93 -12.94 1.21
N HIS A 767 16.32 -11.89 0.66
CA HIS A 767 16.79 -11.27 -0.58
C HIS A 767 17.77 -10.13 -0.30
N SER A 768 18.82 -10.03 -1.11
CA SER A 768 19.74 -8.90 -1.17
C SER A 768 19.22 -7.72 -2.00
N TYR A 769 18.10 -7.90 -2.70
CA TYR A 769 17.57 -6.94 -3.65
C TYR A 769 16.64 -5.92 -3.00
N THR A 770 16.55 -4.76 -3.65
CA THR A 770 15.59 -3.68 -3.35
C THR A 770 14.69 -3.44 -4.55
N ASP A 771 13.43 -3.10 -4.30
CA ASP A 771 12.43 -2.76 -5.30
C ASP A 771 11.55 -1.57 -4.88
N THR A 772 10.69 -1.18 -5.83
CA THR A 772 9.82 -0.01 -5.80
C THR A 772 8.35 -0.35 -5.49
N PHE A 773 7.99 -1.57 -5.09
CA PHE A 773 6.59 -1.98 -4.86
C PHE A 773 5.87 -1.10 -3.83
N MET A 774 6.62 -0.57 -2.86
CA MET A 774 6.11 0.36 -1.85
C MET A 774 5.49 1.66 -2.42
N ILE A 775 5.71 1.98 -3.69
CA ILE A 775 4.97 3.02 -4.43
C ILE A 775 3.44 2.77 -4.44
N ASN A 776 2.96 1.55 -4.20
CA ASN A 776 1.52 1.25 -4.04
C ASN A 776 0.91 1.93 -2.79
N GLY A 777 1.69 2.09 -1.72
CA GLY A 777 1.22 2.47 -0.38
C GLY A 777 0.81 3.93 -0.09
N PRO A 778 1.22 5.00 -0.81
CA PRO A 778 0.94 6.39 -0.46
C PRO A 778 -0.51 6.69 -0.08
N ALA A 779 -1.47 6.26 -0.89
CA ALA A 779 -2.90 6.48 -0.64
C ALA A 779 -3.34 5.83 0.68
N GLU A 780 -3.00 4.56 0.90
CA GLU A 780 -3.46 3.78 2.05
C GLU A 780 -2.80 4.23 3.37
N PHE A 781 -1.53 4.67 3.31
CA PHE A 781 -0.86 5.33 4.45
C PHE A 781 -1.42 6.72 4.73
N TYR A 782 -1.72 7.52 3.70
CA TYR A 782 -2.35 8.82 3.87
C TYR A 782 -3.77 8.69 4.47
N ARG A 783 -4.54 7.68 4.02
CA ARG A 783 -5.85 7.35 4.60
C ARG A 783 -5.75 6.93 6.07
N LEU A 784 -4.73 6.14 6.42
CA LEU A 784 -4.46 5.75 7.80
C LEU A 784 -4.08 6.96 8.67
N TYR A 785 -3.31 7.92 8.15
CA TYR A 785 -3.10 9.21 8.81
C TYR A 785 -4.43 9.95 9.06
N VAL A 786 -5.27 10.12 8.03
CA VAL A 786 -6.56 10.84 8.17
C VAL A 786 -7.51 10.15 9.17
N ALA A 787 -7.47 8.82 9.26
CA ALA A 787 -8.25 8.04 10.22
C ALA A 787 -7.72 8.06 11.67
N THR A 788 -6.41 8.31 11.87
CA THR A 788 -5.76 8.18 13.20
C THR A 788 -5.20 9.48 13.78
N GLY A 789 -4.96 10.49 12.96
CA GLY A 789 -4.21 11.70 13.30
C GLY A 789 -2.70 11.50 13.48
N ASP A 790 -2.17 10.28 13.28
CA ASP A 790 -0.75 9.97 13.51
C ASP A 790 0.13 10.50 12.37
N ALA A 791 0.82 11.61 12.66
CA ALA A 791 1.66 12.33 11.71
C ALA A 791 2.82 11.52 11.14
N GLN A 792 3.21 10.37 11.72
CA GLN A 792 4.19 9.50 11.07
C GLN A 792 3.62 8.85 9.81
N TYR A 793 2.36 8.41 9.79
CA TYR A 793 1.78 7.86 8.57
C TYR A 793 1.69 8.93 7.46
N LEU A 794 1.54 10.21 7.80
CA LEU A 794 1.66 11.32 6.85
C LEU A 794 3.10 11.50 6.34
N SER A 795 4.09 11.51 7.23
CA SER A 795 5.51 11.59 6.86
C SER A 795 5.89 10.46 5.92
N PHE A 796 5.50 9.22 6.25
CA PHE A 796 5.81 8.05 5.44
C PHE A 796 5.04 8.03 4.12
N ALA A 797 3.75 8.40 4.11
CA ALA A 797 2.99 8.56 2.87
C ALA A 797 3.66 9.56 1.91
N LYS A 798 4.26 10.64 2.43
CA LYS A 798 5.04 11.59 1.62
C LYS A 798 6.37 11.01 1.12
N ILE A 799 7.09 10.23 1.94
CA ILE A 799 8.31 9.51 1.50
C ILE A 799 7.97 8.51 0.38
N LEU A 800 6.85 7.78 0.47
CA LEU A 800 6.40 6.89 -0.60
C LEU A 800 5.93 7.66 -1.84
N ALA A 801 5.12 8.72 -1.67
CA ALA A 801 4.61 9.50 -2.80
C ALA A 801 5.73 10.23 -3.59
N ASN A 802 6.87 10.48 -2.95
CA ASN A 802 7.96 11.27 -3.52
C ASN A 802 9.25 10.47 -3.68
N ASN A 803 9.93 10.09 -2.59
CA ASN A 803 11.26 9.47 -2.66
C ASN A 803 11.25 8.05 -3.24
N ALA A 804 10.20 7.25 -3.00
CA ALA A 804 10.06 5.95 -3.65
C ALA A 804 9.91 6.11 -5.17
N ASN A 805 9.18 7.14 -5.61
CA ASN A 805 9.04 7.53 -7.02
C ASN A 805 10.27 8.26 -7.59
N ALA A 806 11.14 8.88 -6.79
CA ALA A 806 12.25 9.72 -7.26
C ALA A 806 13.23 9.09 -8.28
N PRO A 807 13.44 7.76 -8.36
CA PRO A 807 14.21 7.14 -9.44
C PRO A 807 13.57 7.32 -10.84
N THR A 808 12.30 7.72 -10.92
CA THR A 808 11.61 8.05 -12.18
C THR A 808 11.98 9.42 -12.77
N ASP A 809 12.49 10.36 -11.96
CA ASP A 809 12.93 11.68 -12.44
C ASP A 809 14.32 11.61 -13.10
N TYR A 810 14.49 10.59 -13.94
CA TYR A 810 15.71 10.27 -14.63
C TYR A 810 15.67 10.88 -16.03
N ASP A 811 16.39 11.98 -16.21
CA ASP A 811 16.41 12.85 -17.39
C ASP A 811 16.98 12.23 -18.68
N GLY A 812 17.28 10.92 -18.67
CA GLY A 812 17.71 10.14 -19.83
C GLY A 812 19.18 9.72 -19.83
N ARG A 813 19.99 10.00 -18.79
CA ARG A 813 21.44 9.65 -18.75
C ARG A 813 21.77 8.15 -18.91
N LEU A 814 20.77 7.26 -18.79
CA LEU A 814 20.89 5.81 -18.99
C LEU A 814 20.44 5.36 -20.40
N GLY A 815 20.03 6.28 -21.27
CA GLY A 815 19.61 5.99 -22.66
C GLY A 815 18.16 5.54 -22.83
N TYR A 816 17.29 5.82 -21.85
CA TYR A 816 15.95 5.22 -21.78
C TYR A 816 14.96 5.73 -22.84
N GLN A 817 14.21 4.81 -23.48
CA GLN A 817 13.21 5.14 -24.51
C GLN A 817 12.11 6.09 -23.99
N PHE A 818 11.71 5.92 -22.73
CA PHE A 818 10.76 6.79 -22.04
C PHE A 818 11.39 7.31 -20.75
N LYS A 819 11.09 8.55 -20.38
CA LYS A 819 11.33 9.05 -19.02
C LYS A 819 10.40 8.30 -18.05
N ALA A 820 10.76 8.25 -16.78
CA ALA A 820 10.05 7.53 -15.71
C ALA A 820 10.07 5.99 -15.70
N LEU A 821 10.75 5.30 -16.64
CA LEU A 821 10.90 3.84 -16.52
C LEU A 821 11.72 3.43 -15.29
N LEU A 822 11.13 2.58 -14.45
CA LEU A 822 11.77 1.89 -13.34
C LEU A 822 12.28 0.51 -13.79
N GLY A 823 13.36 0.02 -13.19
CA GLY A 823 13.86 -1.34 -13.43
C GLY A 823 13.35 -2.34 -12.39
N GLU A 824 13.15 -3.61 -12.76
CA GLU A 824 12.89 -4.69 -11.79
C GLU A 824 14.17 -4.98 -10.97
N GLY A 825 14.15 -4.63 -9.69
CA GLY A 825 15.14 -5.07 -8.72
C GLY A 825 16.51 -4.38 -8.82
N ILE A 826 17.12 -4.09 -7.67
CA ILE A 826 18.45 -3.47 -7.57
C ILE A 826 19.25 -4.15 -6.45
N MET A 827 20.51 -4.51 -6.70
CA MET A 827 21.37 -5.23 -5.74
C MET A 827 21.77 -4.36 -4.53
N GLY A 828 20.91 -4.36 -3.51
CA GLY A 828 21.15 -3.77 -2.19
C GLY A 828 22.13 -4.54 -1.30
N ASN A 829 22.92 -5.50 -1.82
CA ASN A 829 24.03 -6.07 -1.05
C ASN A 829 25.30 -5.19 -1.12
N ASN A 830 25.59 -4.58 -2.27
CA ASN A 830 26.79 -3.76 -2.43
C ASN A 830 26.49 -2.26 -2.59
N PHE A 831 25.27 -1.87 -2.98
CA PHE A 831 24.83 -0.48 -3.30
C PHE A 831 25.54 0.18 -4.50
N THR A 832 26.73 -0.29 -4.80
CA THR A 832 27.58 0.10 -5.92
C THR A 832 27.34 -0.75 -7.16
N GLU A 833 26.20 -1.45 -7.31
CA GLU A 833 25.86 -2.24 -8.52
C GLU A 833 24.35 -2.19 -8.86
N TYR A 834 24.04 -2.11 -10.16
CA TYR A 834 22.68 -2.04 -10.71
C TYR A 834 22.52 -3.12 -11.78
N TYR A 835 21.53 -3.99 -11.59
CA TYR A 835 21.17 -5.08 -12.49
C TYR A 835 19.65 -5.05 -12.69
N GLY A 836 19.17 -4.32 -13.70
CA GLY A 836 17.73 -4.13 -13.90
C GLY A 836 17.39 -3.13 -15.01
N LEU A 837 17.80 -3.43 -16.25
CA LEU A 837 17.44 -2.63 -17.45
C LEU A 837 16.13 -3.11 -18.10
N GLU A 838 15.25 -3.71 -17.30
CA GLU A 838 13.96 -4.27 -17.70
C GLU A 838 12.87 -3.62 -16.84
N CYS A 839 11.91 -2.94 -17.48
CA CYS A 839 10.77 -2.32 -16.81
C CYS A 839 9.55 -3.22 -16.94
N LEU A 840 9.06 -3.74 -15.81
CA LEU A 840 7.84 -4.56 -15.76
C LEU A 840 6.60 -3.68 -15.69
N THR A 841 5.54 -4.09 -16.39
CA THR A 841 4.30 -3.31 -16.51
C THR A 841 3.63 -2.99 -15.15
N TRP A 842 3.81 -3.84 -14.12
CA TRP A 842 3.28 -3.53 -12.78
C TRP A 842 3.88 -2.26 -12.14
N GLN A 843 5.13 -1.90 -12.45
CA GLN A 843 5.83 -0.80 -11.75
C GLN A 843 5.13 0.53 -11.99
N LEU A 844 4.76 0.78 -13.24
CA LEU A 844 3.98 1.94 -13.67
C LEU A 844 2.50 1.83 -13.26
N ALA A 845 1.95 0.60 -13.21
CA ALA A 845 0.56 0.38 -12.80
C ALA A 845 0.33 0.67 -11.29
N VAL A 846 1.24 0.28 -10.39
CA VAL A 846 1.10 0.60 -8.95
C VAL A 846 1.39 2.07 -8.64
N GLN A 847 2.22 2.70 -9.47
CA GLN A 847 2.54 4.12 -9.46
C GLN A 847 1.33 4.98 -9.79
N LEU A 848 0.64 4.64 -10.87
CA LEU A 848 -0.64 5.27 -11.20
C LEU A 848 -1.74 4.92 -10.20
N GLU A 849 -1.86 3.67 -9.72
CA GLU A 849 -2.91 3.24 -8.78
C GLU A 849 -2.99 4.13 -7.52
N SER A 850 -1.86 4.42 -6.87
CA SER A 850 -1.86 5.24 -5.64
C SER A 850 -2.14 6.72 -5.93
N ILE A 851 -1.64 7.25 -7.05
CA ILE A 851 -1.91 8.63 -7.50
C ILE A 851 -3.39 8.81 -7.90
N ALA A 852 -3.95 7.82 -8.60
CA ALA A 852 -5.35 7.73 -8.97
C ALA A 852 -6.26 7.70 -7.74
N MET A 853 -5.94 6.85 -6.77
CA MET A 853 -6.71 6.71 -5.53
C MET A 853 -6.66 7.98 -4.66
N LEU A 854 -5.54 8.70 -4.60
CA LEU A 854 -5.49 10.03 -3.98
C LEU A 854 -6.39 11.06 -4.70
N GLU A 855 -6.37 11.06 -6.03
CA GLU A 855 -7.19 11.98 -6.84
C GLU A 855 -8.69 11.67 -6.75
N ASP A 856 -9.08 10.40 -6.83
CA ASP A 856 -10.50 10.00 -6.87
C ASP A 856 -11.17 10.03 -5.49
N LEU A 857 -10.40 9.95 -4.40
CA LEU A 857 -10.89 10.21 -3.04
C LEU A 857 -10.88 11.71 -2.71
N PHE A 858 -9.74 12.39 -2.84
CA PHE A 858 -9.52 13.72 -2.25
C PHE A 858 -9.51 14.86 -3.28
N GLY A 859 -9.58 14.57 -4.58
CA GLY A 859 -9.57 15.57 -5.66
C GLY A 859 -8.18 16.04 -6.11
N TYR A 860 -7.09 15.51 -5.54
CA TYR A 860 -5.71 15.92 -5.86
C TYR A 860 -4.76 14.72 -5.94
N LYS A 861 -3.88 14.71 -6.96
CA LYS A 861 -2.83 13.69 -7.16
C LYS A 861 -1.69 13.72 -6.12
N ASN A 862 -1.55 14.82 -5.37
CA ASN A 862 -0.40 15.08 -4.51
C ASN A 862 -0.83 15.39 -3.07
N ILE A 863 -0.16 14.77 -2.09
CA ILE A 863 -0.51 14.85 -0.66
C ILE A 863 -0.42 16.28 -0.10
N ASP A 864 0.58 17.06 -0.51
CA ASP A 864 0.71 18.46 -0.06
C ASP A 864 -0.41 19.35 -0.60
N GLN A 865 -0.92 19.06 -1.81
CA GLN A 865 -2.13 19.71 -2.32
C GLN A 865 -3.37 19.36 -1.50
N ILE A 866 -3.54 18.09 -1.07
CA ILE A 866 -4.67 17.71 -0.20
C ILE A 866 -4.55 18.42 1.16
N GLU A 867 -3.37 18.41 1.77
CA GLU A 867 -3.11 19.07 3.05
C GLU A 867 -3.31 20.60 3.01
N ALA A 868 -3.00 21.24 1.88
CA ALA A 868 -3.16 22.69 1.71
C ALA A 868 -4.59 23.12 1.39
N ASN A 869 -5.38 22.30 0.68
CA ASN A 869 -6.70 22.69 0.16
C ASN A 869 -7.89 22.09 0.91
N LEU A 870 -7.72 21.01 1.70
CA LEU A 870 -8.80 20.38 2.45
C LEU A 870 -8.64 20.52 3.97
N SER A 871 -9.70 20.96 4.64
CA SER A 871 -9.80 20.92 6.11
C SER A 871 -9.78 19.48 6.64
N ALA A 872 -9.43 19.31 7.92
CA ALA A 872 -9.43 17.99 8.58
C ALA A 872 -10.77 17.25 8.47
N GLY A 873 -11.89 17.99 8.58
CA GLY A 873 -13.24 17.42 8.39
C GLY A 873 -13.46 16.93 6.95
N GLN A 874 -13.15 17.75 5.94
CA GLN A 874 -13.25 17.33 4.53
C GLN A 874 -12.38 16.09 4.24
N LYS A 875 -11.16 16.04 4.78
CA LYS A 875 -10.28 14.86 4.64
C LYS A 875 -10.93 13.61 5.25
N GLN A 876 -11.42 13.67 6.49
CA GLN A 876 -12.11 12.55 7.14
C GLN A 876 -13.36 12.09 6.35
N MET A 877 -14.12 13.04 5.79
CA MET A 877 -15.34 12.78 5.00
C MET A 877 -15.07 12.23 3.59
N LEU A 878 -13.82 12.23 3.12
CA LEU A 878 -13.40 11.66 1.82
C LEU A 878 -12.54 10.40 1.97
N ASN A 879 -12.31 9.94 3.20
CA ASN A 879 -11.26 8.97 3.52
C ASN A 879 -11.54 7.49 3.14
N HIS A 880 -12.56 7.24 2.31
CA HIS A 880 -13.20 5.94 2.22
C HIS A 880 -13.53 5.50 0.79
N LEU A 881 -13.47 4.19 0.53
CA LEU A 881 -13.92 3.62 -0.74
C LEU A 881 -15.43 3.87 -0.94
N ASN A 882 -15.78 4.20 -2.19
CA ASN A 882 -17.12 4.61 -2.59
C ASN A 882 -17.40 4.21 -4.05
N TYR A 883 -18.51 3.52 -4.30
CA TYR A 883 -18.90 2.98 -5.61
C TYR A 883 -20.37 3.34 -5.86
N ALA A 884 -20.71 3.62 -7.11
CA ALA A 884 -22.11 3.80 -7.50
C ALA A 884 -22.80 2.41 -7.60
N PRO A 885 -24.02 2.20 -7.08
CA PRO A 885 -24.57 0.85 -7.00
C PRO A 885 -25.10 0.38 -8.36
N ALA A 886 -24.60 -0.76 -8.83
CA ALA A 886 -24.91 -1.39 -10.10
C ALA A 886 -26.40 -1.71 -10.25
N GLY A 887 -26.90 -1.71 -11.49
CA GLY A 887 -28.33 -1.79 -11.80
C GLY A 887 -29.12 -0.53 -11.43
N THR A 888 -28.74 0.17 -10.35
CA THR A 888 -29.40 1.39 -9.87
C THR A 888 -28.92 2.64 -10.63
N LYS A 889 -29.23 2.72 -11.93
CA LYS A 889 -28.92 3.89 -12.76
C LYS A 889 -29.54 5.15 -12.11
N PRO A 890 -28.75 6.09 -11.55
CA PRO A 890 -29.31 7.22 -10.81
C PRO A 890 -30.11 8.09 -11.76
N VAL A 891 -31.34 8.45 -11.42
CA VAL A 891 -32.18 9.16 -12.39
C VAL A 891 -31.63 10.55 -12.69
N THR A 892 -31.44 10.83 -13.97
CA THR A 892 -31.07 12.16 -14.49
C THR A 892 -32.18 13.20 -14.33
N GLN A 893 -33.40 12.75 -14.02
CA GLN A 893 -34.55 13.58 -13.67
C GLN A 893 -35.51 12.81 -12.75
N ILE A 894 -35.92 13.42 -11.63
CA ILE A 894 -37.00 12.89 -10.78
C ILE A 894 -38.35 13.08 -11.49
N LYS A 895 -39.19 12.05 -11.46
CA LYS A 895 -40.51 12.02 -12.13
C LYS A 895 -41.63 12.02 -11.09
N ASN A 896 -42.66 12.85 -11.33
CA ASN A 896 -43.82 12.94 -10.45
C ASN A 896 -44.57 11.59 -10.34
N GLY A 897 -44.95 11.22 -9.12
CA GLY A 897 -45.70 9.99 -8.81
C GLY A 897 -44.87 8.70 -8.74
N LYS A 898 -43.62 8.70 -9.22
CA LYS A 898 -42.70 7.56 -9.14
C LYS A 898 -42.15 7.37 -7.72
N VAL A 899 -41.72 6.16 -7.42
CA VAL A 899 -41.16 5.75 -6.12
C VAL A 899 -39.65 5.62 -6.24
N TYR A 900 -38.92 6.07 -5.22
CA TYR A 900 -37.47 6.09 -5.18
C TYR A 900 -36.92 5.49 -3.89
N LYS A 901 -35.81 4.77 -3.97
CA LYS A 901 -34.84 4.66 -2.88
C LYS A 901 -33.95 5.90 -2.95
N ILE A 902 -33.67 6.52 -1.80
CA ILE A 902 -32.86 7.74 -1.71
C ILE A 902 -31.57 7.36 -0.99
N VAL A 903 -30.46 7.26 -1.73
CA VAL A 903 -29.20 6.64 -1.29
C VAL A 903 -28.16 7.73 -1.04
N ASN A 904 -27.53 7.73 0.14
CA ASN A 904 -26.54 8.74 0.52
C ASN A 904 -25.19 8.51 -0.16
N ARG A 905 -24.53 9.56 -0.68
CA ARG A 905 -23.24 9.46 -1.38
C ARG A 905 -22.07 9.11 -0.45
N ASN A 906 -22.04 9.62 0.79
CA ASN A 906 -21.04 9.23 1.80
C ASN A 906 -21.32 7.80 2.30
N SER A 907 -22.62 7.50 2.49
CA SER A 907 -23.18 6.28 3.04
C SER A 907 -23.05 4.98 2.22
N GLY A 908 -23.58 5.01 1.00
CA GLY A 908 -24.23 3.84 0.38
C GLY A 908 -25.57 3.44 1.04
N LYS A 909 -25.91 4.02 2.20
CA LYS A 909 -27.13 3.72 2.98
C LYS A 909 -28.31 4.58 2.54
N LEU A 910 -29.52 4.08 2.80
CA LEU A 910 -30.79 4.68 2.37
C LEU A 910 -31.38 5.57 3.46
N ILE A 911 -32.16 6.58 3.06
CA ILE A 911 -33.11 7.26 3.96
C ILE A 911 -34.17 6.23 4.40
N ASP A 912 -34.15 5.83 5.67
CA ASP A 912 -35.06 4.86 6.27
C ASP A 912 -35.92 5.49 7.38
N VAL A 913 -37.16 5.02 7.52
CA VAL A 913 -38.01 5.31 8.67
C VAL A 913 -37.75 4.27 9.74
N GLN A 914 -37.27 4.69 10.91
CA GLN A 914 -36.87 3.82 12.01
C GLN A 914 -37.90 2.71 12.29
N GLY A 915 -37.48 1.46 12.09
CA GLY A 915 -38.28 0.25 12.33
C GLY A 915 -39.51 0.11 11.43
N ALA A 916 -39.53 0.77 10.25
CA ALA A 916 -40.70 0.91 9.38
C ALA A 916 -41.96 1.40 10.11
N SER A 917 -41.78 2.29 11.10
CA SER A 917 -42.88 2.87 11.88
C SER A 917 -43.90 3.60 11.00
N THR A 918 -45.16 3.66 11.47
CA THR A 918 -46.23 4.43 10.82
C THR A 918 -46.70 5.62 11.66
N ALA A 919 -46.03 5.92 12.78
CA ALA A 919 -46.34 7.07 13.65
C ALA A 919 -45.85 8.41 13.07
N ASN A 920 -46.44 9.52 13.53
CA ASN A 920 -45.90 10.87 13.36
C ASN A 920 -44.69 11.09 14.27
N SER A 921 -43.75 11.94 13.85
CA SER A 921 -42.44 12.14 14.51
C SER A 921 -41.66 10.83 14.68
N ALA A 922 -41.94 9.80 13.87
CA ALA A 922 -41.08 8.64 13.80
C ALA A 922 -39.78 9.03 13.08
N ASN A 923 -38.66 8.65 13.68
CA ASN A 923 -37.35 9.15 13.29
C ASN A 923 -36.93 8.69 11.89
N ILE A 924 -36.26 9.57 11.15
CA ILE A 924 -35.62 9.21 9.88
C ILE A 924 -34.10 9.15 10.11
N TRP A 925 -33.50 8.03 9.73
CA TRP A 925 -32.08 7.73 9.92
C TRP A 925 -31.51 7.08 8.65
N GLN A 926 -30.19 6.90 8.56
CA GLN A 926 -29.63 6.06 7.50
C GLN A 926 -29.62 4.58 7.90
N TYR A 927 -29.91 3.70 6.96
CA TYR A 927 -29.83 2.25 7.16
C TYR A 927 -29.45 1.53 5.86
N HIS A 928 -28.76 0.39 5.94
CA HIS A 928 -28.48 -0.47 4.80
C HIS A 928 -29.76 -0.95 4.11
N ASP A 929 -29.69 -1.32 2.84
CA ASP A 929 -30.85 -1.73 2.05
C ASP A 929 -31.42 -3.07 2.57
N ILE A 930 -32.63 -3.03 3.13
CA ILE A 930 -33.39 -4.21 3.57
C ILE A 930 -34.57 -4.51 2.62
N ALA A 931 -34.59 -3.88 1.44
CA ALA A 931 -35.69 -3.85 0.47
C ALA A 931 -37.06 -3.41 1.03
N GLY A 932 -37.08 -2.85 2.25
CA GLY A 932 -38.30 -2.54 3.00
C GLY A 932 -39.08 -1.35 2.42
N ALA A 933 -40.40 -1.38 2.54
CA ALA A 933 -41.25 -0.26 2.12
C ALA A 933 -41.05 1.02 2.98
N GLY A 934 -40.42 0.90 4.15
CA GLY A 934 -39.96 2.03 4.97
C GLY A 934 -38.82 2.85 4.34
N GLN A 935 -38.09 2.28 3.37
CA GLN A 935 -36.97 2.91 2.65
C GLN A 935 -37.36 3.45 1.27
N GLN A 936 -38.66 3.42 0.95
CA GLN A 936 -39.20 3.74 -0.37
C GLN A 936 -40.05 5.01 -0.31
N TRP A 937 -39.76 5.96 -1.20
CA TRP A 937 -40.26 7.34 -1.15
C TRP A 937 -40.87 7.75 -2.48
N ARG A 938 -42.19 7.98 -2.51
CA ARG A 938 -42.89 8.52 -3.68
C ARG A 938 -42.61 10.02 -3.81
N ALA A 939 -42.01 10.43 -4.91
CA ALA A 939 -41.82 11.84 -5.23
C ALA A 939 -43.13 12.45 -5.73
N VAL A 940 -43.55 13.56 -5.14
CA VAL A 940 -44.77 14.30 -5.52
C VAL A 940 -44.41 15.76 -5.79
N ASP A 941 -44.52 16.17 -7.05
CA ASP A 941 -44.24 17.54 -7.49
C ASP A 941 -45.24 18.52 -6.83
N GLN A 942 -44.75 19.65 -6.36
CA GLN A 942 -45.54 20.75 -5.76
C GLN A 942 -45.52 22.02 -6.64
N GLY A 943 -44.87 21.97 -7.80
CA GLY A 943 -44.61 23.11 -8.67
C GLY A 943 -43.41 23.94 -8.24
N GLY A 944 -42.87 24.72 -9.19
CA GLY A 944 -41.75 25.64 -8.92
C GLY A 944 -40.43 24.96 -8.55
N GLY A 945 -40.26 23.66 -8.81
CA GLY A 945 -39.07 22.88 -8.48
C GLY A 945 -39.06 22.28 -7.05
N TYR A 946 -40.18 22.37 -6.32
CA TYR A 946 -40.33 21.80 -4.99
C TYR A 946 -41.09 20.48 -5.01
N TRP A 947 -40.67 19.55 -4.15
CA TRP A 947 -41.16 18.19 -4.06
C TRP A 947 -41.56 17.83 -2.63
N LYS A 948 -42.48 16.88 -2.50
CA LYS A 948 -42.70 16.07 -1.29
C LYS A 948 -42.21 14.65 -1.52
N PHE A 949 -41.69 14.02 -0.48
CA PHE A 949 -41.28 12.62 -0.49
C PHE A 949 -42.17 11.85 0.47
N VAL A 950 -43.12 11.07 -0.06
CA VAL A 950 -44.12 10.32 0.70
C VAL A 950 -43.64 8.88 0.90
N ASN A 951 -43.46 8.46 2.14
CA ASN A 951 -43.08 7.10 2.49
C ASN A 951 -44.13 6.08 2.03
N VAL A 952 -43.71 5.02 1.35
CA VAL A 952 -44.61 4.01 0.76
C VAL A 952 -45.29 3.15 1.83
N ASN A 953 -44.62 2.91 2.97
CA ASN A 953 -45.18 2.13 4.08
C ASN A 953 -46.19 2.92 4.94
N SER A 954 -45.92 4.18 5.25
CA SER A 954 -46.70 4.96 6.23
C SER A 954 -47.65 6.02 5.64
N GLY A 955 -47.49 6.36 4.36
CA GLY A 955 -48.20 7.47 3.70
C GLY A 955 -47.81 8.87 4.19
N LYS A 956 -46.73 9.00 4.96
CA LYS A 956 -46.26 10.26 5.57
C LYS A 956 -45.11 10.89 4.79
N VAL A 957 -44.91 12.19 4.95
CA VAL A 957 -43.86 12.95 4.25
C VAL A 957 -42.63 13.18 5.12
N ILE A 958 -41.46 13.31 4.47
CA ILE A 958 -40.24 13.82 5.10
C ILE A 958 -40.49 15.26 5.60
N ASP A 959 -40.33 15.46 6.91
CA ASP A 959 -40.68 16.68 7.66
C ASP A 959 -39.48 17.15 8.50
N VAL A 960 -39.19 18.46 8.48
CA VAL A 960 -38.28 19.09 9.45
C VAL A 960 -39.06 19.36 10.73
N GLU A 961 -38.66 18.67 11.81
CA GLU A 961 -39.41 18.64 13.05
C GLU A 961 -39.62 20.05 13.65
N GLY A 962 -40.87 20.33 14.03
CA GLY A 962 -41.30 21.62 14.55
C GLY A 962 -41.18 22.79 13.56
N SER A 963 -41.00 22.53 12.26
CA SER A 963 -40.65 23.55 11.25
C SER A 963 -39.37 24.34 11.56
N SER A 964 -38.45 23.77 12.34
CA SER A 964 -37.25 24.44 12.80
C SER A 964 -36.38 24.98 11.65
N MET A 965 -35.66 26.07 11.90
CA MET A 965 -34.66 26.63 10.97
C MET A 965 -33.21 26.43 11.46
N ALA A 966 -33.00 25.72 12.58
CA ALA A 966 -31.68 25.47 13.16
C ALA A 966 -30.92 24.35 12.43
N ASN A 967 -29.59 24.37 12.51
CA ASN A 967 -28.74 23.24 12.17
C ASN A 967 -28.88 22.12 13.21
N GLY A 968 -28.84 20.86 12.78
CA GLY A 968 -29.07 19.71 13.66
C GLY A 968 -30.53 19.57 14.11
N ALA A 969 -31.47 20.26 13.45
CA ALA A 969 -32.88 19.99 13.66
C ALA A 969 -33.27 18.67 12.97
N ASN A 970 -34.04 17.86 13.67
CA ASN A 970 -34.30 16.47 13.29
C ASN A 970 -35.14 16.34 12.00
N ILE A 971 -34.87 15.30 11.22
CA ILE A 971 -35.74 14.88 10.13
C ILE A 971 -36.59 13.69 10.61
N SER A 972 -37.90 13.79 10.43
CA SER A 972 -38.85 12.76 10.82
C SER A 972 -39.88 12.55 9.71
N GLN A 973 -40.72 11.52 9.85
CA GLN A 973 -41.94 11.44 9.03
C GLN A 973 -43.14 12.06 9.77
N TYR A 974 -43.94 12.84 9.05
CA TYR A 974 -45.17 13.44 9.57
C TYR A 974 -46.32 13.37 8.56
N THR A 975 -47.57 13.42 9.04
CA THR A 975 -48.75 13.61 8.17
C THR A 975 -48.55 14.82 7.25
N ASP A 976 -48.88 14.69 5.96
CA ASP A 976 -48.89 15.84 5.05
C ASP A 976 -49.87 16.90 5.57
N THR A 977 -49.38 18.11 5.87
CA THR A 977 -50.17 19.23 6.41
C THR A 977 -50.62 20.23 5.34
N GLY A 978 -50.45 19.88 4.05
CA GLY A 978 -51.01 20.60 2.90
C GLY A 978 -49.98 21.35 2.06
N ALA A 979 -50.46 22.12 1.08
CA ALA A 979 -49.59 22.87 0.16
C ALA A 979 -48.85 24.05 0.82
N GLY A 980 -49.30 24.52 1.99
CA GLY A 980 -48.63 25.57 2.76
C GLY A 980 -47.45 25.09 3.62
N ALA A 981 -47.26 23.78 3.78
CA ALA A 981 -46.25 23.20 4.65
C ALA A 981 -44.83 23.28 4.04
N THR A 982 -44.17 24.42 4.18
CA THR A 982 -42.81 24.67 3.64
C THR A 982 -41.75 23.77 4.28
N ASN A 983 -41.93 23.34 5.53
CA ASN A 983 -41.02 22.42 6.22
C ASN A 983 -41.07 20.98 5.66
N GLN A 984 -42.14 20.63 4.94
CA GLN A 984 -42.35 19.35 4.27
C GLN A 984 -41.97 19.38 2.78
N GLN A 985 -41.47 20.51 2.28
CA GLN A 985 -41.21 20.75 0.86
C GLN A 985 -39.72 20.91 0.58
N TRP A 986 -39.26 20.28 -0.50
CA TRP A 986 -37.85 20.04 -0.76
C TRP A 986 -37.49 20.42 -2.20
N GLN A 987 -36.56 21.35 -2.37
CA GLN A 987 -35.92 21.61 -3.65
C GLN A 987 -34.86 20.53 -3.90
N VAL A 988 -34.80 20.01 -5.12
CA VAL A 988 -33.80 19.00 -5.50
C VAL A 988 -32.82 19.63 -6.50
N ILE A 989 -31.54 19.66 -6.15
CA ILE A 989 -30.50 20.41 -6.89
C ILE A 989 -29.39 19.44 -7.30
N GLY A 990 -29.20 19.24 -8.61
CA GLY A 990 -28.18 18.31 -9.13
C GLY A 990 -26.76 18.82 -8.89
N VAL A 991 -25.83 17.91 -8.58
CA VAL A 991 -24.40 18.21 -8.36
C VAL A 991 -23.46 17.43 -9.30
N GLY A 992 -24.02 16.80 -10.34
CA GLY A 992 -23.28 15.95 -11.29
C GLY A 992 -23.22 14.48 -10.86
N GLY A 993 -22.79 13.61 -11.76
CA GLY A 993 -22.62 12.17 -11.51
C GLY A 993 -23.90 11.43 -11.07
N GLY A 994 -25.09 11.97 -11.35
CA GLY A 994 -26.36 11.40 -10.89
C GLY A 994 -26.76 11.72 -9.44
N TYR A 995 -25.95 12.52 -8.72
CA TYR A 995 -26.21 12.92 -7.33
C TYR A 995 -26.90 14.29 -7.23
N TRP A 996 -27.65 14.47 -6.13
CA TRP A 996 -28.50 15.61 -5.87
C TRP A 996 -28.41 16.05 -4.40
N LYS A 997 -28.55 17.35 -4.13
CA LYS A 997 -28.84 17.89 -2.79
C LYS A 997 -30.34 18.04 -2.60
N ILE A 998 -30.83 17.73 -1.42
CA ILE A 998 -32.26 17.84 -1.05
C ILE A 998 -32.37 18.96 -0.02
N VAL A 999 -32.89 20.12 -0.43
CA VAL A 999 -32.82 21.38 0.33
C VAL A 999 -34.22 21.83 0.76
N ASN A 1000 -34.40 22.08 2.06
CA ASN A 1000 -35.71 22.42 2.63
C ASN A 1000 -36.19 23.82 2.21
N ARG A 1001 -37.45 23.93 1.79
CA ARG A 1001 -38.09 25.18 1.36
C ARG A 1001 -38.25 26.20 2.48
N ASN A 1002 -38.38 25.76 3.75
CA ASN A 1002 -38.53 26.65 4.89
C ASN A 1002 -37.19 27.22 5.37
N SER A 1003 -36.18 26.36 5.54
CA SER A 1003 -34.95 26.70 6.27
C SER A 1003 -33.72 26.98 5.38
N GLY A 1004 -33.80 26.65 4.08
CA GLY A 1004 -32.69 26.72 3.14
C GLY A 1004 -31.57 25.70 3.38
N LYS A 1005 -31.83 24.66 4.19
CA LYS A 1005 -30.82 23.68 4.65
C LYS A 1005 -30.96 22.34 3.95
N ALA A 1006 -29.83 21.64 3.78
CA ALA A 1006 -29.78 20.33 3.15
C ALA A 1006 -30.16 19.23 4.15
N ILE A 1007 -30.76 18.14 3.66
CA ILE A 1007 -30.83 16.86 4.39
C ILE A 1007 -29.41 16.31 4.55
N ASP A 1008 -29.01 16.07 5.80
CA ASP A 1008 -27.64 15.81 6.24
C ASP A 1008 -27.59 14.55 7.12
N VAL A 1009 -26.70 13.59 6.79
CA VAL A 1009 -26.36 12.49 7.71
C VAL A 1009 -25.42 13.03 8.78
N GLU A 1010 -25.86 12.99 10.04
CA GLU A 1010 -25.18 13.65 11.15
C GLU A 1010 -23.71 13.23 11.29
N ALA A 1011 -22.85 14.24 11.48
CA ALA A 1011 -21.39 14.07 11.60
C ALA A 1011 -20.73 13.27 10.46
N SER A 1012 -21.42 13.10 9.32
CA SER A 1012 -21.01 12.22 8.21
C SER A 1012 -20.76 10.76 8.60
N GLY A 1013 -21.42 10.27 9.65
CA GLY A 1013 -21.30 8.87 10.07
C GLY A 1013 -21.65 7.90 8.93
N ARG A 1014 -21.00 6.73 8.92
CA ARG A 1014 -21.24 5.65 7.93
C ARG A 1014 -21.89 4.41 8.54
N ASP A 1015 -22.08 4.42 9.85
CA ASP A 1015 -22.79 3.41 10.63
C ASP A 1015 -24.30 3.39 10.30
N ASP A 1016 -24.91 2.21 10.37
CA ASP A 1016 -26.37 2.10 10.45
C ASP A 1016 -26.90 2.88 11.65
N THR A 1017 -28.17 3.30 11.59
CA THR A 1017 -28.86 4.04 12.65
C THR A 1017 -28.40 5.49 12.87
N ARG A 1018 -27.35 5.95 12.17
CA ARG A 1018 -26.92 7.36 12.21
C ARG A 1018 -28.07 8.29 11.80
N ASN A 1019 -28.34 9.28 12.64
CA ASN A 1019 -29.49 10.17 12.47
C ASN A 1019 -29.39 11.04 11.21
N ILE A 1020 -30.54 11.43 10.67
CA ILE A 1020 -30.64 12.39 9.58
C ILE A 1020 -31.23 13.70 10.13
N SER A 1021 -30.52 14.80 9.91
CA SER A 1021 -30.90 16.15 10.34
C SER A 1021 -30.98 17.10 9.14
N GLN A 1022 -31.34 18.37 9.36
CA GLN A 1022 -31.01 19.44 8.43
C GLN A 1022 -29.76 20.21 8.87
N TYR A 1023 -28.90 20.57 7.92
CA TYR A 1023 -27.71 21.37 8.18
C TYR A 1023 -27.46 22.42 7.08
N THR A 1024 -26.63 23.42 7.37
CA THR A 1024 -26.11 24.34 6.35
C THR A 1024 -25.51 23.53 5.18
N ASP A 1025 -25.93 23.84 3.97
CA ASP A 1025 -25.40 23.25 2.74
C ASP A 1025 -23.90 23.55 2.62
N ALA A 1026 -23.07 22.52 2.79
CA ALA A 1026 -21.62 22.56 2.68
C ALA A 1026 -21.13 21.92 1.37
N GLY A 1027 -22.05 21.49 0.49
CA GLY A 1027 -21.72 20.74 -0.72
C GLY A 1027 -21.15 19.34 -0.48
N THR A 1028 -21.19 18.83 0.75
CA THR A 1028 -20.46 17.62 1.18
C THR A 1028 -21.14 16.30 0.82
N PRO A 1029 -20.40 15.18 0.70
CA PRO A 1029 -20.98 13.88 0.30
C PRO A 1029 -22.08 13.36 1.23
N ASN A 1030 -22.07 13.70 2.52
CA ASN A 1030 -23.11 13.31 3.48
C ASN A 1030 -24.46 14.05 3.26
N GLN A 1031 -24.45 15.12 2.46
CA GLN A 1031 -25.61 15.91 2.04
C GLN A 1031 -26.03 15.64 0.58
N GLN A 1032 -25.35 14.71 -0.10
CA GLN A 1032 -25.60 14.35 -1.49
C GLN A 1032 -26.27 12.97 -1.58
N TRP A 1033 -27.24 12.86 -2.47
CA TRP A 1033 -28.18 11.74 -2.54
C TRP A 1033 -28.41 11.31 -3.99
N ALA A 1034 -28.34 10.00 -4.26
CA ALA A 1034 -28.77 9.41 -5.53
C ALA A 1034 -30.25 8.99 -5.43
N PHE A 1035 -31.01 9.24 -6.48
CA PHE A 1035 -32.40 8.81 -6.60
C PHE A 1035 -32.48 7.57 -7.50
N VAL A 1036 -32.84 6.44 -6.90
CA VAL A 1036 -32.95 5.13 -7.56
C VAL A 1036 -34.42 4.81 -7.75
N GLU A 1037 -34.92 4.82 -8.99
CA GLU A 1037 -36.34 4.53 -9.26
C GLU A 1037 -36.66 3.07 -8.90
N VAL A 1038 -37.66 2.86 -8.03
CA VAL A 1038 -38.14 1.53 -7.64
C VAL A 1038 -39.29 1.17 -8.59
N PRO A 1039 -39.17 0.12 -9.42
CA PRO A 1039 -40.27 -0.33 -10.26
C PRO A 1039 -41.51 -0.65 -9.40
N GLN A 1040 -42.67 -0.18 -9.85
CA GLN A 1040 -43.95 -0.40 -9.16
C GLN A 1040 -44.85 -1.20 -10.10
N GLY A 1041 -45.30 -2.37 -9.65
CA GLY A 1041 -46.21 -3.21 -10.40
C GLY A 1041 -47.56 -2.53 -10.63
N VAL A 1042 -48.16 -2.72 -11.80
CA VAL A 1042 -49.47 -2.15 -12.12
C VAL A 1042 -50.60 -2.82 -11.33
N SER A 1043 -51.63 -2.04 -11.00
CA SER A 1043 -52.85 -2.50 -10.34
C SER A 1043 -53.86 -3.16 -11.31
N ALA A 1044 -53.65 -3.03 -12.62
CA ALA A 1044 -54.35 -3.76 -13.68
C ALA A 1044 -53.48 -3.76 -14.96
N LEU A 1045 -53.62 -4.81 -15.78
CA LEU A 1045 -53.05 -4.81 -17.13
C LEU A 1045 -53.87 -3.92 -18.07
N MET A 1046 -53.18 -3.21 -18.96
CA MET A 1046 -53.77 -2.40 -20.02
C MET A 1046 -53.64 -3.13 -21.36
N ASN A 1047 -54.73 -3.21 -22.12
CA ASN A 1047 -54.72 -3.91 -23.40
C ASN A 1047 -53.78 -3.21 -24.41
N ASN A 1048 -52.93 -4.00 -25.07
CA ASN A 1048 -51.84 -3.59 -25.95
C ASN A 1048 -50.64 -2.88 -25.30
N ALA A 1049 -50.59 -2.69 -23.97
CA ALA A 1049 -49.43 -2.14 -23.30
C ALA A 1049 -48.28 -3.17 -23.16
N VAL A 1050 -47.04 -2.67 -23.05
CA VAL A 1050 -45.82 -3.48 -22.93
C VAL A 1050 -45.35 -3.50 -21.47
N TYR A 1051 -44.91 -4.67 -21.01
CA TYR A 1051 -44.49 -4.92 -19.64
C TYR A 1051 -43.16 -5.68 -19.58
N THR A 1052 -42.32 -5.40 -18.58
CA THR A 1052 -41.41 -6.42 -18.06
C THR A 1052 -42.12 -7.18 -16.94
N ILE A 1053 -41.87 -8.50 -16.86
CA ILE A 1053 -42.56 -9.39 -15.92
C ILE A 1053 -41.51 -9.93 -14.95
N VAL A 1054 -41.49 -9.43 -13.72
CA VAL A 1054 -40.41 -9.65 -12.75
C VAL A 1054 -40.83 -10.62 -11.65
N ASN A 1055 -40.02 -11.63 -11.36
CA ASN A 1055 -40.30 -12.61 -10.32
C ASN A 1055 -40.08 -12.05 -8.91
N LYS A 1056 -41.01 -12.32 -7.99
CA LYS A 1056 -40.97 -11.85 -6.60
C LYS A 1056 -39.85 -12.47 -5.75
N ASN A 1057 -39.40 -13.68 -6.08
CA ASN A 1057 -38.37 -14.38 -5.32
C ASN A 1057 -36.94 -13.91 -5.66
N SER A 1058 -36.70 -13.55 -6.92
CA SER A 1058 -35.36 -13.29 -7.46
C SER A 1058 -35.15 -11.86 -7.95
N GLY A 1059 -36.21 -11.08 -8.18
CA GLY A 1059 -36.12 -9.78 -8.85
C GLY A 1059 -35.80 -9.86 -10.35
N LYS A 1060 -35.88 -11.05 -10.96
CA LYS A 1060 -35.45 -11.32 -12.35
C LYS A 1060 -36.62 -11.43 -13.31
N LEU A 1061 -36.36 -11.11 -14.58
CA LEU A 1061 -37.38 -10.98 -15.62
C LEU A 1061 -37.64 -12.34 -16.30
N ILE A 1062 -38.87 -12.53 -16.79
CA ILE A 1062 -39.18 -13.54 -17.81
C ILE A 1062 -38.46 -13.14 -19.10
N ASP A 1063 -37.44 -13.90 -19.48
CA ASP A 1063 -36.62 -13.67 -20.68
C ASP A 1063 -36.77 -14.80 -21.70
N VAL A 1064 -36.61 -14.47 -22.99
CA VAL A 1064 -36.45 -15.45 -24.08
C VAL A 1064 -34.96 -15.69 -24.29
N GLN A 1065 -34.50 -16.92 -24.05
CA GLN A 1065 -33.09 -17.29 -24.07
C GLN A 1065 -32.35 -16.78 -25.31
N GLY A 1066 -31.34 -15.94 -25.09
CA GLY A 1066 -30.50 -15.35 -26.15
C GLY A 1066 -31.25 -14.40 -27.09
N ALA A 1067 -32.38 -13.84 -26.67
CA ALA A 1067 -33.31 -13.06 -27.49
C ALA A 1067 -33.72 -13.76 -28.80
N SER A 1068 -33.77 -15.10 -28.80
CA SER A 1068 -34.09 -15.92 -29.97
C SER A 1068 -35.45 -15.55 -30.58
N THR A 1069 -35.59 -15.73 -31.90
CA THR A 1069 -36.88 -15.55 -32.61
C THR A 1069 -37.50 -16.88 -33.06
N ALA A 1070 -36.91 -18.03 -32.70
CA ALA A 1070 -37.42 -19.36 -33.05
C ALA A 1070 -38.66 -19.78 -32.24
N ASN A 1071 -39.45 -20.71 -32.78
CA ASN A 1071 -40.46 -21.47 -32.02
C ASN A 1071 -39.77 -22.46 -31.07
N SER A 1072 -40.41 -22.76 -29.94
CA SER A 1072 -39.83 -23.56 -28.84
C SER A 1072 -38.48 -23.01 -28.32
N ALA A 1073 -38.20 -21.72 -28.55
CA ALA A 1073 -37.08 -21.07 -27.88
C ALA A 1073 -37.42 -20.91 -26.40
N ASN A 1074 -36.47 -21.27 -25.54
CA ASN A 1074 -36.71 -21.45 -24.12
C ASN A 1074 -37.02 -20.13 -23.40
N ILE A 1075 -37.93 -20.18 -22.42
CA ILE A 1075 -38.19 -19.06 -21.52
C ILE A 1075 -37.59 -19.39 -20.14
N TRP A 1076 -36.82 -18.46 -19.61
CA TRP A 1076 -36.04 -18.63 -18.37
C TRP A 1076 -36.02 -17.32 -17.56
N GLN A 1077 -35.55 -17.35 -16.31
CA GLN A 1077 -35.33 -16.10 -15.56
C GLN A 1077 -33.96 -15.51 -15.86
N TYR A 1078 -33.89 -14.19 -16.03
CA TYR A 1078 -32.62 -13.47 -16.22
C TYR A 1078 -32.66 -12.08 -15.60
N HIS A 1079 -31.53 -11.54 -15.16
CA HIS A 1079 -31.44 -10.14 -14.71
C HIS A 1079 -31.84 -9.16 -15.83
N ASP A 1080 -32.26 -7.95 -15.45
CA ASP A 1080 -32.71 -6.93 -16.41
C ASP A 1080 -31.53 -6.46 -17.28
N ILE A 1081 -31.62 -6.69 -18.60
CA ILE A 1081 -30.66 -6.23 -19.61
C ILE A 1081 -31.29 -5.17 -20.53
N ALA A 1082 -32.43 -4.59 -20.14
CA ALA A 1082 -33.26 -3.65 -20.89
C ALA A 1082 -33.70 -4.13 -22.30
N GLY A 1083 -33.49 -5.41 -22.63
CA GLY A 1083 -33.68 -5.96 -23.97
C GLY A 1083 -35.13 -6.23 -24.35
N THR A 1084 -35.44 -6.10 -25.65
CA THR A 1084 -36.76 -6.44 -26.22
C THR A 1084 -37.16 -7.91 -26.00
N GLY A 1085 -36.20 -8.81 -25.77
CA GLY A 1085 -36.44 -10.21 -25.41
C GLY A 1085 -37.11 -10.40 -24.03
N GLN A 1086 -37.01 -9.42 -23.14
CA GLN A 1086 -37.61 -9.42 -21.80
C GLN A 1086 -38.92 -8.62 -21.72
N GLN A 1087 -39.36 -8.05 -22.85
CA GLN A 1087 -40.52 -7.17 -22.93
C GLN A 1087 -41.72 -7.92 -23.54
N TRP A 1088 -42.86 -7.82 -22.88
CA TRP A 1088 -44.06 -8.61 -23.14
C TRP A 1088 -45.27 -7.69 -23.29
N LYS A 1089 -45.81 -7.61 -24.51
CA LYS A 1089 -47.05 -6.90 -24.82
C LYS A 1089 -48.25 -7.74 -24.34
N ALA A 1090 -49.04 -7.20 -23.43
CA ALA A 1090 -50.26 -7.82 -22.94
C ALA A 1090 -51.41 -7.58 -23.94
N VAL A 1091 -52.06 -8.64 -24.43
CA VAL A 1091 -53.18 -8.57 -25.37
C VAL A 1091 -54.38 -9.29 -24.77
N ASP A 1092 -55.43 -8.54 -24.45
CA ASP A 1092 -56.69 -9.05 -23.90
C ASP A 1092 -57.37 -9.99 -24.91
N GLN A 1093 -57.80 -11.17 -24.45
CA GLN A 1093 -58.54 -12.18 -25.22
C GLN A 1093 -60.04 -12.24 -24.82
N GLY A 1094 -60.46 -11.38 -23.88
CA GLY A 1094 -61.78 -11.42 -23.27
C GLY A 1094 -61.89 -12.44 -22.13
N GLY A 1095 -62.92 -12.27 -21.30
CA GLY A 1095 -63.21 -13.19 -20.19
C GLY A 1095 -62.14 -13.24 -19.08
N GLY A 1096 -61.22 -12.27 -19.04
CA GLY A 1096 -60.12 -12.20 -18.06
C GLY A 1096 -58.84 -12.93 -18.48
N TYR A 1097 -58.76 -13.42 -19.72
CA TYR A 1097 -57.58 -14.09 -20.27
C TYR A 1097 -56.76 -13.18 -21.19
N TRP A 1098 -55.44 -13.36 -21.14
CA TRP A 1098 -54.45 -12.55 -21.84
C TRP A 1098 -53.51 -13.42 -22.65
N LYS A 1099 -52.95 -12.86 -23.72
CA LYS A 1099 -51.71 -13.34 -24.35
C LYS A 1099 -50.58 -12.37 -24.01
N PHE A 1100 -49.39 -12.91 -23.76
CA PHE A 1100 -48.17 -12.14 -23.58
C PHE A 1100 -47.30 -12.32 -24.80
N VAL A 1101 -47.25 -11.31 -25.67
CA VAL A 1101 -46.52 -11.32 -26.94
C VAL A 1101 -45.14 -10.71 -26.72
N ASN A 1102 -44.07 -11.45 -26.96
CA ASN A 1102 -42.71 -10.97 -26.88
C ASN A 1102 -42.45 -9.85 -27.90
N VAL A 1103 -41.87 -8.73 -27.47
CA VAL A 1103 -41.63 -7.56 -28.33
C VAL A 1103 -40.57 -7.83 -29.39
N ASN A 1104 -39.57 -8.68 -29.10
CA ASN A 1104 -38.51 -9.01 -30.07
C ASN A 1104 -38.98 -9.97 -31.17
N SER A 1105 -39.70 -11.03 -30.81
CA SER A 1105 -39.99 -12.16 -31.71
C SER A 1105 -41.42 -12.19 -32.30
N GLY A 1106 -42.33 -11.39 -31.74
CA GLY A 1106 -43.76 -11.43 -32.05
C GLY A 1106 -44.49 -12.71 -31.61
N LYS A 1107 -43.85 -13.57 -30.80
CA LYS A 1107 -44.38 -14.87 -30.34
C LYS A 1107 -44.97 -14.77 -28.94
N VAL A 1108 -45.81 -15.74 -28.57
CA VAL A 1108 -46.50 -15.76 -27.28
C VAL A 1108 -45.88 -16.76 -26.30
N ILE A 1109 -46.01 -16.49 -25.00
CA ILE A 1109 -45.72 -17.46 -23.94
C ILE A 1109 -46.64 -18.68 -24.10
N ASP A 1110 -46.04 -19.85 -24.27
CA ASP A 1110 -46.67 -21.12 -24.63
C ASP A 1110 -46.25 -22.22 -23.63
N VAL A 1111 -47.24 -23.02 -23.16
CA VAL A 1111 -46.96 -24.29 -22.46
C VAL A 1111 -46.71 -25.38 -23.49
N GLU A 1112 -45.48 -25.88 -23.53
CA GLU A 1112 -45.00 -26.75 -24.60
C GLU A 1112 -45.85 -28.03 -24.74
N GLY A 1113 -46.18 -28.37 -25.99
CA GLY A 1113 -47.03 -29.50 -26.33
C GLY A 1113 -48.47 -29.43 -25.79
N SER A 1114 -48.93 -28.25 -25.33
CA SER A 1114 -50.19 -28.09 -24.58
C SER A 1114 -50.29 -28.98 -23.33
N SER A 1115 -49.14 -29.32 -22.73
CA SER A 1115 -49.05 -30.23 -21.60
C SER A 1115 -49.84 -29.74 -20.37
N THR A 1116 -50.26 -30.68 -19.52
CA THR A 1116 -50.88 -30.40 -18.21
C THR A 1116 -50.05 -30.94 -17.05
N ALA A 1117 -48.82 -31.43 -17.29
CA ALA A 1117 -47.91 -31.91 -16.26
C ALA A 1117 -47.29 -30.76 -15.42
N ASN A 1118 -46.87 -31.06 -14.18
CA ASN A 1118 -45.95 -30.18 -13.44
C ASN A 1118 -44.55 -30.29 -14.06
N GLY A 1119 -43.80 -29.19 -14.12
CA GLY A 1119 -42.48 -29.17 -14.76
C GLY A 1119 -42.53 -29.27 -16.29
N ALA A 1120 -43.70 -29.06 -16.91
CA ALA A 1120 -43.77 -28.90 -18.35
C ALA A 1120 -43.23 -27.51 -18.74
N ASN A 1121 -42.43 -27.46 -19.80
CA ASN A 1121 -41.63 -26.30 -20.14
C ASN A 1121 -42.47 -25.09 -20.59
N ILE A 1122 -41.99 -23.89 -20.28
CA ILE A 1122 -42.50 -22.64 -20.86
C ILE A 1122 -41.54 -22.21 -21.97
N SER A 1123 -42.09 -21.94 -23.16
CA SER A 1123 -41.33 -21.50 -24.32
C SER A 1123 -42.08 -20.37 -25.04
N GLN A 1124 -41.44 -19.73 -26.01
CA GLN A 1124 -42.18 -18.90 -26.96
C GLN A 1124 -42.61 -19.71 -28.20
N TYR A 1125 -43.83 -19.48 -28.66
CA TYR A 1125 -44.35 -20.09 -29.89
C TYR A 1125 -45.18 -19.10 -30.72
N THR A 1126 -45.28 -19.33 -32.03
CA THR A 1126 -46.23 -18.61 -32.90
C THR A 1126 -47.65 -18.67 -32.31
N ASP A 1127 -48.37 -17.55 -32.32
CA ASP A 1127 -49.78 -17.54 -31.91
C ASP A 1127 -50.60 -18.49 -32.81
N THR A 1128 -51.22 -19.52 -32.20
CA THR A 1128 -52.01 -20.53 -32.92
C THR A 1128 -53.53 -20.22 -32.95
N GLY A 1129 -53.91 -19.02 -32.53
CA GLY A 1129 -55.24 -18.43 -32.72
C GLY A 1129 -56.09 -18.33 -31.45
N ALA A 1130 -57.38 -18.04 -31.63
CA ALA A 1130 -58.33 -17.83 -30.53
C ALA A 1130 -58.76 -19.11 -29.79
N GLY A 1131 -58.34 -20.29 -30.27
CA GLY A 1131 -58.55 -21.58 -29.60
C GLY A 1131 -57.39 -22.05 -28.70
N ALA A 1132 -56.25 -21.35 -28.73
CA ALA A 1132 -54.99 -21.79 -28.11
C ALA A 1132 -54.99 -21.60 -26.59
N THR A 1133 -55.66 -22.48 -25.86
CA THR A 1133 -55.77 -22.43 -24.38
C THR A 1133 -54.41 -22.54 -23.68
N ASN A 1134 -53.43 -23.23 -24.26
CA ASN A 1134 -52.07 -23.35 -23.72
C ASN A 1134 -51.26 -22.04 -23.83
N GLN A 1135 -51.68 -21.11 -24.69
CA GLN A 1135 -51.08 -19.78 -24.90
C GLN A 1135 -51.84 -18.66 -24.17
N MET A 1136 -52.88 -18.99 -23.40
CA MET A 1136 -53.77 -18.03 -22.73
C MET A 1136 -53.61 -18.06 -21.21
N TRP A 1137 -53.56 -16.87 -20.62
CA TRP A 1137 -53.13 -16.67 -19.24
C TRP A 1137 -54.10 -15.76 -18.48
N GLN A 1138 -54.61 -16.21 -17.33
CA GLN A 1138 -55.33 -15.36 -16.39
C GLN A 1138 -54.34 -14.76 -15.39
N VAL A 1139 -54.43 -13.45 -15.11
CA VAL A 1139 -53.66 -12.81 -14.04
C VAL A 1139 -54.53 -12.65 -12.79
N VAL A 1140 -54.04 -13.16 -11.66
CA VAL A 1140 -54.75 -13.16 -10.37
C VAL A 1140 -53.91 -12.43 -9.33
N GLY A 1141 -54.37 -11.26 -8.86
CA GLY A 1141 -53.64 -10.44 -7.91
C GLY A 1141 -53.54 -11.09 -6.52
N VAL A 1142 -52.36 -11.05 -5.92
CA VAL A 1142 -52.08 -11.58 -4.55
C VAL A 1142 -51.78 -10.48 -3.53
N GLY A 1143 -52.02 -9.22 -3.89
CA GLY A 1143 -51.70 -8.05 -3.07
C GLY A 1143 -50.26 -7.55 -3.26
N GLY A 1144 -49.99 -6.34 -2.76
CA GLY A 1144 -48.65 -5.72 -2.86
C GLY A 1144 -48.15 -5.45 -4.28
N GLY A 1145 -49.05 -5.39 -5.27
CA GLY A 1145 -48.72 -5.23 -6.70
C GLY A 1145 -48.35 -6.53 -7.44
N TYR A 1146 -48.29 -7.67 -6.76
CA TYR A 1146 -47.92 -8.96 -7.33
C TYR A 1146 -49.11 -9.77 -7.84
N TRP A 1147 -48.85 -10.62 -8.83
CA TRP A 1147 -49.82 -11.40 -9.59
C TRP A 1147 -49.36 -12.85 -9.77
N LYS A 1148 -50.30 -13.79 -9.73
CA LYS A 1148 -50.14 -15.16 -10.25
C LYS A 1148 -50.52 -15.17 -11.73
N ILE A 1149 -49.76 -15.90 -12.55
CA ILE A 1149 -50.02 -16.04 -13.99
C ILE A 1149 -50.47 -17.48 -14.26
N VAL A 1150 -51.78 -17.69 -14.42
CA VAL A 1150 -52.45 -18.99 -14.48
C VAL A 1150 -52.72 -19.39 -15.93
N ASN A 1151 -52.28 -20.58 -16.36
CA ASN A 1151 -52.56 -21.08 -17.70
C ASN A 1151 -54.02 -21.55 -17.85
N ARG A 1152 -54.67 -21.16 -18.95
CA ARG A 1152 -56.08 -21.50 -19.23
C ARG A 1152 -56.30 -22.99 -19.54
N ASN A 1153 -55.28 -23.72 -20.03
CA ASN A 1153 -55.41 -25.13 -20.36
C ASN A 1153 -55.25 -26.06 -19.14
N SER A 1154 -54.29 -25.75 -18.28
CA SER A 1154 -53.88 -26.63 -17.17
C SER A 1154 -54.30 -26.15 -15.78
N GLY A 1155 -54.67 -24.87 -15.63
CA GLY A 1155 -54.89 -24.24 -14.32
C GLY A 1155 -53.62 -24.01 -13.50
N LYS A 1156 -52.43 -24.15 -14.10
CA LYS A 1156 -51.12 -24.10 -13.43
C LYS A 1156 -50.43 -22.76 -13.59
N LEU A 1157 -49.50 -22.45 -12.69
CA LEU A 1157 -48.79 -21.19 -12.63
C LEU A 1157 -47.47 -21.25 -13.41
N ILE A 1158 -47.09 -20.11 -14.01
CA ILE A 1158 -45.70 -19.87 -14.41
C ILE A 1158 -44.82 -19.86 -13.14
N ASP A 1159 -43.83 -20.76 -13.11
CA ASP A 1159 -43.00 -21.10 -11.94
C ASP A 1159 -41.51 -21.06 -12.31
N VAL A 1160 -40.70 -20.36 -11.51
CA VAL A 1160 -39.23 -20.47 -11.58
C VAL A 1160 -38.78 -21.71 -10.83
N GLU A 1161 -38.12 -22.63 -11.53
CA GLU A 1161 -37.82 -23.96 -11.00
C GLU A 1161 -37.00 -23.91 -9.71
N ALA A 1162 -37.32 -24.84 -8.80
CA ALA A 1162 -36.73 -25.01 -7.48
C ALA A 1162 -36.70 -23.76 -6.58
N SER A 1163 -37.47 -22.70 -6.91
CA SER A 1163 -37.36 -21.38 -6.27
C SER A 1163 -35.95 -20.77 -6.33
N SER A 1164 -35.20 -21.05 -7.39
CA SER A 1164 -33.87 -20.49 -7.64
C SER A 1164 -33.90 -18.96 -7.81
N THR A 1165 -32.79 -18.31 -7.50
CA THR A 1165 -32.51 -16.89 -7.84
C THR A 1165 -31.41 -16.73 -8.89
N VAL A 1166 -30.85 -17.83 -9.41
CA VAL A 1166 -29.73 -17.85 -10.35
C VAL A 1166 -30.21 -17.51 -11.78
N ASP A 1167 -29.39 -16.74 -12.52
CA ASP A 1167 -29.65 -16.45 -13.93
C ASP A 1167 -29.68 -17.71 -14.78
N GLY A 1168 -30.57 -17.73 -15.76
CA GLY A 1168 -30.77 -18.87 -16.64
C GLY A 1168 -31.45 -20.07 -15.99
N THR A 1169 -32.01 -19.93 -14.78
CA THR A 1169 -32.91 -20.97 -14.25
C THR A 1169 -34.15 -21.04 -15.13
N ASN A 1170 -34.51 -22.26 -15.52
CA ASN A 1170 -35.67 -22.52 -16.37
C ASN A 1170 -36.99 -22.06 -15.75
N ILE A 1171 -37.96 -21.72 -16.60
CA ILE A 1171 -39.34 -21.43 -16.22
C ILE A 1171 -40.24 -22.56 -16.74
N SER A 1172 -41.04 -23.14 -15.85
CA SER A 1172 -41.97 -24.22 -16.14
C SER A 1172 -43.40 -23.85 -15.71
N GLN A 1173 -44.39 -24.71 -16.01
CA GLN A 1173 -45.66 -24.65 -15.30
C GLN A 1173 -45.68 -25.60 -14.09
N TYR A 1174 -46.17 -25.11 -12.95
CA TYR A 1174 -46.32 -25.89 -11.73
C TYR A 1174 -47.66 -25.65 -11.05
N GLN A 1175 -48.11 -26.60 -10.21
CA GLN A 1175 -49.31 -26.41 -9.39
C GLN A 1175 -49.13 -25.22 -8.42
N ASP A 1176 -50.23 -24.57 -8.04
CA ASP A 1176 -50.18 -23.44 -7.10
C ASP A 1176 -49.70 -23.89 -5.71
N MET A 1177 -48.48 -23.49 -5.35
CA MET A 1177 -47.84 -23.69 -4.05
C MET A 1177 -47.91 -22.41 -3.19
N ASN A 1178 -48.47 -21.31 -3.72
CA ASN A 1178 -48.51 -19.97 -3.14
C ASN A 1178 -47.14 -19.38 -2.75
N THR A 1179 -46.06 -19.88 -3.33
CA THR A 1179 -44.67 -19.49 -3.09
C THR A 1179 -44.27 -18.24 -3.88
N ALA A 1180 -43.15 -17.60 -3.49
CA ALA A 1180 -42.69 -16.36 -4.12
C ALA A 1180 -42.21 -16.56 -5.57
N ASN A 1181 -41.67 -17.74 -5.90
CA ASN A 1181 -41.21 -18.08 -7.25
C ASN A 1181 -42.35 -18.19 -8.29
N GLN A 1182 -43.61 -18.19 -7.84
CA GLN A 1182 -44.84 -18.23 -8.65
C GLN A 1182 -45.57 -16.87 -8.70
N GLN A 1183 -44.96 -15.81 -8.13
CA GLN A 1183 -45.57 -14.48 -7.99
C GLN A 1183 -44.76 -13.45 -8.79
N TRP A 1184 -45.45 -12.63 -9.56
CA TRP A 1184 -44.87 -11.81 -10.63
C TRP A 1184 -45.34 -10.36 -10.55
N LEU A 1185 -44.44 -9.42 -10.81
CA LEU A 1185 -44.65 -7.98 -10.83
C LEU A 1185 -44.69 -7.51 -12.29
N PHE A 1186 -45.78 -6.90 -12.74
CA PHE A 1186 -45.92 -6.36 -14.08
C PHE A 1186 -45.52 -4.88 -14.10
N ASN A 1187 -44.31 -4.58 -14.56
CA ASN A 1187 -43.80 -3.21 -14.66
C ASN A 1187 -44.08 -2.65 -16.05
N LEU A 1188 -44.80 -1.53 -16.14
CA LEU A 1188 -45.14 -0.88 -17.41
C LEU A 1188 -43.87 -0.30 -18.08
N VAL A 1189 -43.59 -0.74 -19.31
CA VAL A 1189 -42.62 -0.09 -20.19
C VAL A 1189 -43.30 1.13 -20.82
N GLN A 1190 -42.64 2.29 -20.78
CA GLN A 1190 -43.15 3.59 -21.28
C GLN A 1190 -42.34 4.06 -22.48
#